data_AF-A0A2T5Q661-F1
#
_entry.id   AF-A0A2T5Q661-F1
#
_cell.length_a   1.000
_cell.length_b   1.000
_cell.length_c   1.000
_cell.angle_alpha   90.00
_cell.angle_beta   90.00
_cell.angle_gamma   90.00
#
_symmetry.space_group_name_H-M   'P 1'
#
loop_
_entity.id
_entity.type
_entity.pdbx_description
1 polymer ?
#
loop_
_entity_poly.entity_id
_entity_poly.type
_entity_poly.pdbx_seq_one_letter_code
_entity_poly.pdbx_strand_id
1 'polypeptide(L)'
;MNRKNTILKSTLLATSVVTISAVTNVTVHADDMASKTQSQNTPEKQIAKKQDNNNQQLSALKQQQSNSENEAAKQNADKLTELQENNAEKIKILDQQLQNQKQVTQQTANDQLAAKTNTVRQSEQAQAVAENDTYQSQVAAQTKANDQAVANQQQANAQELANAAKHIVTPEQKQSQIDSVTKSTQQALDQAKSNHDTTTNKLNDQLANDLKQNTQQEQAAKNDLKQPSQADNQKQLTDAQNAVNNAQSKANDAQKALSDAKNALNASQSALTQAQDAQKDHVANTINLPAGYIDAWKEYVNTKEKNDYLVTESTYPDLFKKLEKLDDEAFQNNIEYHSDPVAAKTPVVLNDNGTLSRDDIIKATQYAVSLINPIRKAIGVTPYKITNASIDVAQDVANEYRKDNWNTWEHAHDNDALDRVANKWNIDLVSESWAGDGWFGGFGHAYTNLTLNDLYRGVYKSILNLLFNDSTQGYGHATDILGVRAANSDLTVAGDDLGVSFEYGKGMKAWGQTNVGGFHFNSISDASSKNVQRLVKEGYVVDAADPNSKVNQPGYRDEIAIPGQDSQKQIADLQAKVSQAQSQVDQLTKTANAASQTLTAVKAKLADLQKNITDAENSYQQQLAAINTKFSDQATKLKAGHDTKIKAENNAYQAHVDQLSSDLQTKLNAIKAQPENTDQLKAQLDQKLAQVKQDGQHKLDQLKQAHEARLQKIQQDAENTLAAYKANLDKDAQAKITKAQADHDASVKALNDNYTQLKNQLDAQQAKLISDDQTQYNALATKLDDELTVLKNQVLPKPSDHQTAQNKQVVAGNTDTVALDNSGKTTVVLPSGEKKSAVMTTNDKRAEVETMTNLVQTTKNNENGTLPQTGNSNSAAIIALGALTSMFGLGLVTKKKEW
;
A
#
# COMPACT_ATOMS: atom_id res chain seq x y z
N MET A 1 -40.12 -22.94 -32.42
CA MET A 1 -39.06 -23.35 -33.37
C MET A 1 -37.72 -22.90 -32.84
N ASN A 2 -36.84 -23.86 -32.54
CA ASN A 2 -35.54 -23.66 -31.90
C ASN A 2 -34.56 -22.93 -32.81
N ARG A 3 -34.02 -21.78 -32.37
CA ARG A 3 -32.72 -21.27 -32.84
C ARG A 3 -31.85 -20.91 -31.65
N LYS A 4 -30.75 -21.66 -31.55
CA LYS A 4 -29.69 -21.54 -30.55
C LYS A 4 -28.93 -20.22 -30.77
N ASN A 5 -28.76 -19.45 -29.69
CA ASN A 5 -27.78 -18.37 -29.62
C ASN A 5 -26.39 -18.96 -29.47
N THR A 6 -25.55 -18.82 -30.49
CA THR A 6 -24.12 -19.14 -30.42
C THR A 6 -23.37 -17.88 -30.00
N ILE A 7 -23.00 -17.82 -28.72
CA ILE A 7 -22.05 -16.84 -28.19
C ILE A 7 -20.65 -17.27 -28.63
N LEU A 8 -20.04 -16.50 -29.51
CA LEU A 8 -18.62 -16.63 -29.88
C LEU A 8 -17.76 -16.27 -28.66
N LYS A 9 -17.28 -17.30 -27.96
CA LYS A 9 -16.18 -17.20 -27.01
C LYS A 9 -14.86 -17.31 -27.78
N SER A 10 -14.22 -16.19 -28.08
CA SER A 10 -12.84 -16.15 -28.54
C SER A 10 -11.94 -15.82 -27.35
N THR A 11 -11.45 -16.87 -26.69
CA THR A 11 -10.28 -16.78 -25.80
C THR A 11 -9.54 -18.11 -25.86
N LEU A 12 -8.50 -18.16 -26.68
CA LEU A 12 -7.29 -18.90 -26.33
C LEU A 12 -6.15 -18.24 -27.09
N LEU A 13 -5.43 -17.37 -26.37
CA LEU A 13 -4.12 -16.88 -26.73
C LEU A 13 -3.25 -18.09 -27.06
N ALA A 14 -2.77 -18.14 -28.30
CA ALA A 14 -1.73 -19.04 -28.71
C ALA A 14 -0.51 -18.82 -27.80
N THR A 15 -0.17 -19.82 -27.01
CA THR A 15 1.16 -19.97 -26.42
C THR A 15 2.15 -20.22 -27.55
N SER A 16 2.57 -19.15 -28.22
CA SER A 16 3.80 -19.17 -29.00
C SER A 16 4.96 -19.14 -28.01
N VAL A 17 5.49 -20.33 -27.72
CA VAL A 17 6.81 -20.50 -27.14
C VAL A 17 7.78 -19.80 -28.08
N VAL A 18 8.26 -18.61 -27.69
CA VAL A 18 9.44 -18.02 -28.31
C VAL A 18 10.63 -18.83 -27.81
N THR A 19 10.99 -19.85 -28.58
CA THR A 19 12.34 -20.41 -28.54
C THR A 19 13.28 -19.26 -28.87
N ILE A 20 13.99 -18.76 -27.85
CA ILE A 20 15.14 -17.88 -28.04
C ILE A 20 16.24 -18.77 -28.64
N SER A 21 16.21 -18.89 -29.97
CA SER A 21 17.35 -19.37 -30.73
C SER A 21 18.45 -18.34 -30.59
N ALA A 22 19.50 -18.69 -29.87
CA ALA A 22 20.74 -17.93 -29.80
C ALA A 22 21.31 -17.77 -31.22
N VAL A 23 21.12 -16.60 -31.81
CA VAL A 23 21.89 -16.16 -32.98
C VAL A 23 22.34 -14.73 -32.69
N THR A 24 23.53 -14.62 -32.13
CA THR A 24 24.36 -13.43 -32.30
C THR A 24 25.64 -13.89 -33.00
N ASN A 25 25.63 -13.80 -34.33
CA ASN A 25 26.84 -13.60 -35.10
C ASN A 25 27.41 -12.23 -34.69
N VAL A 26 28.33 -12.21 -33.74
CA VAL A 26 29.29 -11.12 -33.64
C VAL A 26 30.40 -11.46 -34.61
N THR A 27 30.29 -10.90 -35.82
CA THR A 27 31.43 -10.79 -36.73
C THR A 27 32.46 -9.89 -36.06
N VAL A 28 33.48 -10.52 -35.48
CA VAL A 28 34.69 -9.83 -35.05
C VAL A 28 35.43 -9.47 -36.34
N HIS A 29 35.46 -8.18 -36.69
CA HIS A 29 36.41 -7.70 -37.69
C HIS A 29 37.80 -7.75 -37.07
N ALA A 30 38.55 -8.77 -37.50
CA ALA A 30 39.99 -8.79 -37.42
C ALA A 30 40.58 -7.81 -38.45
N ASP A 31 41.77 -7.31 -38.09
CA ASP A 31 42.76 -6.58 -38.87
C ASP A 31 42.55 -5.06 -39.03
N ASP A 32 43.36 -4.29 -38.30
CA ASP A 32 44.58 -3.79 -38.94
C ASP A 32 45.78 -3.79 -37.98
N MET A 33 46.93 -4.12 -38.55
CA MET A 33 48.19 -4.44 -37.89
C MET A 33 49.11 -3.21 -37.77
N ALA A 34 50.07 -3.33 -36.86
CA ALA A 34 51.37 -2.65 -36.80
C ALA A 34 51.48 -1.33 -36.00
N SER A 35 51.90 -1.48 -34.74
CA SER A 35 53.17 -0.88 -34.29
C SER A 35 53.69 -1.69 -33.09
N LYS A 36 54.79 -2.41 -33.31
CA LYS A 36 55.58 -2.99 -32.22
C LYS A 36 56.28 -1.85 -31.49
N THR A 37 55.75 -1.45 -30.35
CA THR A 37 56.52 -0.78 -29.31
C THR A 37 56.36 -1.60 -28.04
N GLN A 38 57.47 -2.20 -27.59
CA GLN A 38 57.58 -2.86 -26.29
C GLN A 38 57.32 -1.80 -25.20
N SER A 39 56.06 -1.61 -24.82
CA SER A 39 55.68 -0.87 -23.62
C SER A 39 55.80 -1.82 -22.45
N GLN A 40 56.63 -1.48 -21.46
CA GLN A 40 56.62 -2.14 -20.16
C GLN A 40 55.18 -2.20 -19.61
N ASN A 41 54.71 -3.42 -19.31
CA ASN A 41 53.41 -3.68 -18.70
C ASN A 41 53.50 -3.39 -17.20
N THR A 42 53.19 -2.17 -16.77
CA THR A 42 53.07 -1.86 -15.34
C THR A 42 51.74 -2.40 -14.79
N PRO A 43 51.67 -2.80 -13.52
CA PRO A 43 50.43 -3.21 -12.84
C PRO A 43 49.24 -2.27 -13.06
N GLU A 44 49.49 -0.96 -13.05
CA GLU A 44 48.45 0.07 -13.21
C GLU A 44 47.82 0.02 -14.61
N LYS A 45 48.61 -0.26 -15.66
CA LYS A 45 48.09 -0.42 -17.02
C LYS A 45 47.24 -1.69 -17.17
N GLN A 46 47.53 -2.75 -16.43
CA GLN A 46 46.75 -3.99 -16.47
C GLN A 46 45.39 -3.80 -15.78
N ILE A 47 45.35 -3.10 -14.64
CA ILE A 47 44.13 -2.75 -13.92
C ILE A 47 43.25 -1.82 -14.77
N ALA A 48 43.85 -0.76 -15.35
CA ALA A 48 43.13 0.16 -16.22
C ALA A 48 42.50 -0.57 -17.43
N LYS A 49 43.25 -1.47 -18.08
CA LYS A 49 42.74 -2.26 -19.20
C LYS A 49 41.60 -3.21 -18.81
N LYS A 50 41.67 -3.86 -17.63
CA LYS A 50 40.57 -4.70 -17.13
C LYS A 50 39.36 -3.86 -16.75
N GLN A 51 39.56 -2.69 -16.16
CA GLN A 51 38.49 -1.76 -15.84
C GLN A 51 37.79 -1.24 -17.10
N ASP A 52 38.54 -0.90 -18.15
CA ASP A 52 37.99 -0.53 -19.45
C ASP A 52 37.19 -1.68 -20.08
N ASN A 53 37.71 -2.91 -20.03
CA ASN A 53 36.99 -4.09 -20.51
C ASN A 53 35.69 -4.33 -19.72
N ASN A 54 35.71 -4.16 -18.40
CA ASN A 54 34.51 -4.29 -17.55
C ASN A 54 33.48 -3.21 -17.90
N ASN A 55 33.93 -1.97 -18.08
CA ASN A 55 33.08 -0.85 -18.50
C ASN A 55 32.48 -1.10 -19.89
N GLN A 56 33.24 -1.66 -20.82
CA GLN A 56 32.74 -2.07 -22.14
C GLN A 56 31.68 -3.17 -22.04
N GLN A 57 31.86 -4.17 -21.18
CA GLN A 57 30.87 -5.22 -20.98
C GLN A 57 29.57 -4.70 -20.36
N LEU A 58 29.66 -3.82 -19.35
CA LEU A 58 28.48 -3.16 -18.77
C LEU A 58 27.78 -2.25 -19.77
N SER A 59 28.54 -1.51 -20.58
CA SER A 59 28.00 -0.65 -21.63
C SER A 59 27.31 -1.48 -22.72
N ALA A 60 27.90 -2.60 -23.13
CA ALA A 60 27.32 -3.51 -24.11
C ALA A 60 26.01 -4.13 -23.60
N LEU A 61 25.97 -4.59 -22.35
CA LEU A 61 24.74 -5.11 -21.74
C LEU A 61 23.67 -4.02 -21.65
N LYS A 62 24.02 -2.82 -21.18
CA LYS A 62 23.06 -1.71 -21.07
C LYS A 62 22.49 -1.29 -22.43
N GLN A 63 23.32 -1.30 -23.47
CA GLN A 63 22.89 -1.04 -24.85
C GLN A 63 21.95 -2.13 -25.36
N GLN A 64 22.26 -3.40 -25.10
CA GLN A 64 21.40 -4.53 -25.47
C GLN A 64 20.03 -4.44 -24.79
N GLN A 65 20.00 -4.17 -23.49
CA GLN A 65 18.77 -4.00 -22.71
C GLN A 65 17.94 -2.80 -23.21
N SER A 66 18.59 -1.67 -23.46
CA SER A 66 17.91 -0.49 -24.03
C SER A 66 17.27 -0.81 -25.39
N ASN A 67 17.92 -1.62 -26.22
CA ASN A 67 17.36 -2.04 -27.50
C ASN A 67 16.15 -2.96 -27.33
N SER A 68 16.20 -3.95 -26.42
CA SER A 68 15.07 -4.84 -26.15
C SER A 68 13.89 -4.12 -25.50
N GLU A 69 14.14 -3.23 -24.55
CA GLU A 69 13.12 -2.40 -23.90
C GLU A 69 12.40 -1.49 -24.91
N ASN A 70 13.15 -0.85 -25.82
CA ASN A 70 12.59 0.00 -26.87
C ASN A 70 11.78 -0.79 -27.90
N GLU A 71 12.25 -1.98 -28.30
CA GLU A 71 11.54 -2.84 -29.24
C GLU A 71 10.22 -3.35 -28.61
N ALA A 72 10.24 -3.74 -27.33
CA ALA A 72 9.04 -4.11 -26.59
C ALA A 72 8.04 -2.93 -26.48
N ALA A 73 8.54 -1.73 -26.19
CA ALA A 73 7.70 -0.53 -26.10
C ALA A 73 7.02 -0.21 -27.45
N LYS A 74 7.75 -0.37 -28.56
CA LYS A 74 7.22 -0.21 -29.92
C LYS A 74 6.14 -1.23 -30.24
N GLN A 75 6.40 -2.52 -29.99
CA GLN A 75 5.41 -3.58 -30.21
C GLN A 75 4.15 -3.40 -29.35
N ASN A 76 4.30 -2.89 -28.13
CA ASN A 76 3.17 -2.55 -27.27
C ASN A 76 2.36 -1.40 -27.86
N ALA A 77 3.00 -0.35 -28.34
CA ALA A 77 2.33 0.77 -29.02
C ALA A 77 1.58 0.33 -30.28
N ASP A 78 2.16 -0.56 -31.09
CA ASP A 78 1.54 -1.10 -32.30
C ASP A 78 0.27 -1.89 -31.96
N LYS A 79 0.31 -2.77 -30.95
CA LYS A 79 -0.86 -3.54 -30.48
C LYS A 79 -1.99 -2.66 -29.96
N LEU A 80 -1.67 -1.59 -29.23
CA LEU A 80 -2.67 -0.62 -28.78
C LEU A 80 -3.30 0.11 -29.96
N THR A 81 -2.49 0.51 -30.93
CA THR A 81 -2.96 1.22 -32.14
C THR A 81 -3.90 0.33 -32.96
N GLU A 82 -3.52 -0.93 -33.19
CA GLU A 82 -4.34 -1.91 -33.91
C GLU A 82 -5.69 -2.14 -33.20
N LEU A 83 -5.70 -2.27 -31.86
CA LEU A 83 -6.93 -2.44 -31.11
C LEU A 83 -7.80 -1.17 -31.15
N GLN A 84 -7.19 0.02 -31.12
CA GLN A 84 -7.88 1.29 -31.19
C GLN A 84 -8.59 1.48 -32.54
N GLU A 85 -7.91 1.17 -33.64
CA GLU A 85 -8.47 1.21 -34.99
C GLU A 85 -9.63 0.20 -35.14
N ASN A 86 -9.45 -1.04 -34.66
CA ASN A 86 -10.49 -2.06 -34.67
C ASN A 86 -11.72 -1.66 -33.84
N ASN A 87 -11.51 -1.03 -32.68
CA ASN A 87 -12.60 -0.53 -31.85
C ASN A 87 -13.34 0.63 -32.53
N ALA A 88 -12.62 1.55 -33.18
CA ALA A 88 -13.23 2.66 -33.91
C ALA A 88 -14.16 2.18 -35.03
N GLU A 89 -13.75 1.16 -35.80
CA GLU A 89 -14.59 0.59 -36.86
C GLU A 89 -15.83 -0.13 -36.29
N LYS A 90 -15.68 -0.86 -35.18
CA LYS A 90 -16.82 -1.49 -34.49
C LYS A 90 -17.82 -0.47 -33.95
N ILE A 91 -17.34 0.64 -33.39
CA ILE A 91 -18.19 1.73 -32.90
C ILE A 91 -18.99 2.33 -34.07
N LYS A 92 -18.35 2.57 -35.22
CA LYS A 92 -19.02 3.06 -36.43
C LYS A 92 -20.14 2.12 -36.91
N ILE A 93 -19.91 0.80 -36.84
CA ILE A 93 -20.94 -0.20 -37.18
C ILE A 93 -22.11 -0.14 -36.17
N LEU A 94 -21.81 -0.02 -34.88
CA LEU A 94 -22.81 0.11 -33.82
C LEU A 94 -23.65 1.40 -33.99
N ASP A 95 -23.02 2.52 -34.32
CA ASP A 95 -23.68 3.80 -34.62
C ASP A 95 -24.66 3.66 -35.80
N GLN A 96 -24.22 3.00 -36.87
CA GLN A 96 -25.06 2.76 -38.05
C GLN A 96 -26.25 1.84 -37.71
N GLN A 97 -26.03 0.80 -36.91
CA GLN A 97 -27.10 -0.10 -36.47
C GLN A 97 -28.13 0.62 -35.60
N LEU A 98 -27.68 1.51 -34.72
CA LEU A 98 -28.54 2.34 -33.88
C LEU A 98 -29.39 3.30 -34.73
N GLN A 99 -28.79 3.98 -35.70
CA GLN A 99 -29.53 4.86 -36.62
C GLN A 99 -30.58 4.10 -37.43
N ASN A 100 -30.22 2.94 -37.98
CA ASN A 100 -31.15 2.09 -38.72
C ASN A 100 -32.32 1.63 -37.83
N GLN A 101 -32.07 1.24 -36.59
CA GLN A 101 -33.13 0.85 -35.65
C GLN A 101 -34.06 2.02 -35.29
N LYS A 102 -33.53 3.23 -35.09
CA LYS A 102 -34.34 4.44 -34.86
C LYS A 102 -35.27 4.70 -36.03
N GLN A 103 -34.75 4.64 -37.25
CA GLN A 103 -35.51 4.88 -38.47
C GLN A 103 -36.62 3.83 -38.67
N VAL A 104 -36.30 2.53 -38.52
CA VAL A 104 -37.28 1.44 -38.66
C VAL A 104 -38.37 1.52 -37.60
N THR A 105 -38.00 1.85 -36.35
CA THR A 105 -38.97 1.99 -35.24
C THR A 105 -39.95 3.13 -35.51
N GLN A 106 -39.46 4.28 -35.96
CA GLN A 106 -40.32 5.42 -36.28
C GLN A 106 -41.21 5.16 -37.50
N GLN A 107 -40.67 4.52 -38.54
CA GLN A 107 -41.44 4.16 -39.73
C GLN A 107 -42.59 3.19 -39.39
N THR A 108 -42.30 2.17 -38.57
CA THR A 108 -43.31 1.19 -38.13
C THR A 108 -44.45 1.86 -37.36
N ALA A 109 -44.14 2.82 -36.48
CA ALA A 109 -45.15 3.59 -35.76
C ALA A 109 -46.04 4.43 -36.70
N ASN A 110 -45.43 5.07 -37.71
CA ASN A 110 -46.16 5.84 -38.71
C ASN A 110 -47.09 4.96 -39.55
N ASP A 111 -46.63 3.78 -39.99
CA ASP A 111 -47.43 2.84 -40.77
C ASP A 111 -48.65 2.32 -39.98
N GLN A 112 -48.46 2.03 -38.68
CA GLN A 112 -49.55 1.62 -37.79
C GLN A 112 -50.57 2.74 -37.54
N LEU A 113 -50.12 3.99 -37.44
CA LEU A 113 -51.00 5.15 -37.31
C LEU A 113 -51.83 5.35 -38.58
N ALA A 114 -51.22 5.22 -39.76
CA ALA A 114 -51.91 5.33 -41.04
C ALA A 114 -53.00 4.26 -41.20
N ALA A 115 -52.69 2.99 -40.86
CA ALA A 115 -53.66 1.91 -40.89
C ALA A 115 -54.85 2.16 -39.95
N LYS A 116 -54.59 2.61 -38.71
CA LYS A 116 -55.65 2.91 -37.74
C LYS A 116 -56.50 4.11 -38.16
N THR A 117 -55.89 5.12 -38.77
CA THR A 117 -56.58 6.30 -39.31
C THR A 117 -57.65 5.90 -40.32
N ASN A 118 -57.32 5.00 -41.25
CA ASN A 118 -58.29 4.52 -42.24
C ASN A 118 -59.50 3.82 -41.60
N THR A 119 -59.27 2.94 -40.61
CA THR A 119 -60.36 2.23 -39.92
C THR A 119 -61.26 3.19 -39.12
N VAL A 120 -60.67 4.16 -38.42
CA VAL A 120 -61.45 5.11 -37.61
C VAL A 120 -62.27 6.04 -38.51
N ARG A 121 -61.70 6.53 -39.61
CA ARG A 121 -62.43 7.38 -40.58
C ARG A 121 -63.58 6.65 -41.26
N GLN A 122 -63.42 5.36 -41.57
CA GLN A 122 -64.52 4.54 -42.10
C GLN A 122 -65.66 4.38 -41.07
N SER A 123 -65.33 4.18 -39.79
CA SER A 123 -66.32 4.09 -38.72
C SER A 123 -67.05 5.42 -38.48
N GLU A 124 -66.32 6.54 -38.49
CA GLU A 124 -66.86 7.90 -38.38
C GLU A 124 -67.90 8.16 -39.48
N GLN A 125 -67.55 7.83 -40.73
CA GLN A 125 -68.44 8.00 -41.87
C GLN A 125 -69.70 7.12 -41.78
N ALA A 126 -69.55 5.87 -41.35
CA ALA A 126 -70.69 4.97 -41.15
C ALA A 126 -71.65 5.47 -40.04
N GLN A 127 -71.10 5.99 -38.93
CA GLN A 127 -71.89 6.56 -37.85
C GLN A 127 -72.60 7.86 -38.26
N ALA A 128 -71.94 8.71 -39.05
CA ALA A 128 -72.55 9.92 -39.59
C ALA A 128 -73.73 9.61 -40.53
N VAL A 129 -73.60 8.58 -41.39
CA VAL A 129 -74.70 8.11 -42.25
C VAL A 129 -75.87 7.58 -41.42
N ALA A 130 -75.61 6.73 -40.41
CA ALA A 130 -76.65 6.20 -39.54
C ALA A 130 -77.39 7.30 -38.74
N GLU A 131 -76.67 8.32 -38.27
CA GLU A 131 -77.27 9.47 -37.59
C GLU A 131 -78.10 10.33 -38.57
N ASN A 132 -77.64 10.52 -39.81
CA ASN A 132 -78.41 11.21 -40.85
C ASN A 132 -79.74 10.50 -41.15
N ASP A 133 -79.73 9.18 -41.33
CA ASP A 133 -80.93 8.39 -41.60
C ASP A 133 -81.93 8.43 -40.42
N THR A 134 -81.39 8.39 -39.19
CA THR A 134 -82.16 8.52 -37.96
C THR A 134 -82.81 9.89 -37.86
N TYR A 135 -82.05 10.96 -38.13
CA TYR A 135 -82.54 12.33 -38.13
C TYR A 135 -83.66 12.53 -39.16
N GLN A 136 -83.50 12.05 -40.39
CA GLN A 136 -84.54 12.14 -41.43
C GLN A 136 -85.84 11.42 -41.01
N SER A 137 -85.71 10.25 -40.40
CA SER A 137 -86.87 9.50 -39.88
C SER A 137 -87.57 10.24 -38.74
N GLN A 138 -86.80 10.85 -37.83
CA GLN A 138 -87.32 11.65 -36.72
C GLN A 138 -88.02 12.92 -37.20
N VAL A 139 -87.44 13.62 -38.18
CA VAL A 139 -88.06 14.80 -38.81
C VAL A 139 -89.37 14.43 -39.49
N ALA A 140 -89.42 13.34 -40.26
CA ALA A 140 -90.64 12.90 -40.93
C ALA A 140 -91.75 12.54 -39.93
N ALA A 141 -91.41 11.82 -38.85
CA ALA A 141 -92.34 11.48 -37.78
C ALA A 141 -92.82 12.75 -37.02
N GLN A 142 -91.90 13.67 -36.72
CA GLN A 142 -92.22 14.90 -35.99
C GLN A 142 -93.07 15.85 -36.82
N THR A 143 -92.83 15.97 -38.13
CA THR A 143 -93.68 16.77 -39.04
C THR A 143 -95.11 16.23 -39.07
N LYS A 144 -95.29 14.90 -39.20
CA LYS A 144 -96.62 14.28 -39.16
C LYS A 144 -97.32 14.50 -37.81
N ALA A 145 -96.58 14.41 -36.71
CA ALA A 145 -97.10 14.71 -35.38
C ALA A 145 -97.48 16.18 -35.23
N ASN A 146 -96.70 17.10 -35.81
CA ASN A 146 -97.00 18.53 -35.81
C ASN A 146 -98.27 18.84 -36.60
N ASP A 147 -98.42 18.29 -37.80
CA ASP A 147 -99.62 18.47 -38.63
C ASP A 147 -100.88 17.95 -37.92
N GLN A 148 -100.78 16.78 -37.29
CA GLN A 148 -101.87 16.22 -36.49
C GLN A 148 -102.18 17.08 -35.26
N ALA A 149 -101.16 17.63 -34.59
CA ALA A 149 -101.34 18.53 -33.45
C ALA A 149 -102.03 19.84 -33.86
N VAL A 150 -101.67 20.40 -35.02
CA VAL A 150 -102.33 21.59 -35.60
C VAL A 150 -103.80 21.30 -35.90
N ALA A 151 -104.10 20.16 -36.54
CA ALA A 151 -105.47 19.76 -36.85
C ALA A 151 -106.31 19.51 -35.58
N ASN A 152 -105.75 18.79 -34.60
CA ASN A 152 -106.41 18.56 -33.31
C ASN A 152 -106.64 19.87 -32.56
N GLN A 153 -105.68 20.81 -32.59
CA GLN A 153 -105.82 22.11 -31.93
C GLN A 153 -106.86 22.99 -32.63
N GLN A 154 -106.99 22.93 -33.96
CA GLN A 154 -108.07 23.61 -34.69
C GLN A 154 -109.46 23.07 -34.28
N GLN A 155 -109.59 21.75 -34.15
CA GLN A 155 -110.83 21.12 -33.69
C GLN A 155 -111.16 21.46 -32.24
N ALA A 156 -110.15 21.43 -31.35
CA ALA A 156 -110.30 21.82 -29.95
C ALA A 156 -110.66 23.30 -29.79
N ASN A 157 -110.05 24.19 -30.58
CA ASN A 157 -110.39 25.61 -30.58
C ASN A 157 -111.85 25.87 -30.96
N ALA A 158 -112.38 25.15 -31.95
CA ALA A 158 -113.78 25.26 -32.36
C ALA A 158 -114.74 24.78 -31.25
N GLN A 159 -114.38 23.69 -30.55
CA GLN A 159 -115.14 23.17 -29.40
C GLN A 159 -115.13 24.16 -28.22
N GLU A 160 -113.98 24.79 -27.96
CA GLU A 160 -113.78 25.70 -26.83
C GLU A 160 -114.50 27.05 -27.03
N LEU A 161 -114.53 27.56 -28.27
CA LEU A 161 -115.32 28.73 -28.62
C LEU A 161 -116.83 28.54 -28.36
N ALA A 162 -117.33 27.31 -28.52
CA ALA A 162 -118.72 26.95 -28.25
C ALA A 162 -119.05 26.86 -26.76
N ASN A 163 -118.05 26.69 -25.89
CA ASN A 163 -118.18 26.56 -24.44
C ASN A 163 -117.79 27.84 -23.67
N ALA A 164 -117.67 28.98 -24.36
CA ALA A 164 -117.10 30.23 -23.84
C ALA A 164 -117.63 30.67 -22.45
N ALA A 165 -118.90 30.41 -22.15
CA ALA A 165 -119.53 30.75 -20.87
C ALA A 165 -118.92 30.05 -19.63
N LYS A 166 -118.17 28.96 -19.79
CA LYS A 166 -117.56 28.20 -18.67
C LYS A 166 -116.14 28.65 -18.32
N HIS A 167 -115.50 29.47 -19.16
CA HIS A 167 -114.05 29.71 -19.09
C HIS A 167 -113.67 31.19 -19.01
N ILE A 168 -114.65 32.10 -19.12
CA ILE A 168 -114.45 33.53 -18.90
C ILE A 168 -114.32 33.82 -17.41
N VAL A 169 -113.22 34.45 -17.01
CA VAL A 169 -112.91 34.84 -15.62
C VAL A 169 -112.82 36.35 -15.50
N THR A 170 -113.16 36.90 -14.33
CA THR A 170 -113.03 38.35 -14.09
C THR A 170 -111.58 38.75 -13.77
N PRO A 171 -111.14 39.99 -14.08
CA PRO A 171 -109.80 40.48 -13.73
C PRO A 171 -109.47 40.35 -12.23
N GLU A 172 -110.44 40.55 -11.33
CA GLU A 172 -110.25 40.39 -9.88
C GLU A 172 -109.95 38.93 -9.47
N GLN A 173 -110.56 37.95 -10.14
CA GLN A 173 -110.32 36.52 -9.90
C GLN A 173 -108.93 36.08 -10.37
N LYS A 174 -108.41 36.62 -11.48
CA LYS A 174 -107.04 36.36 -11.94
C LYS A 174 -105.99 36.91 -10.98
N GLN A 175 -106.17 38.15 -10.51
CA GLN A 175 -105.20 38.78 -9.62
C GLN A 175 -105.07 38.01 -8.30
N SER A 176 -106.18 37.55 -7.74
CA SER A 176 -106.19 36.74 -6.51
C SER A 176 -105.46 35.39 -6.68
N GLN A 177 -105.57 34.77 -7.86
CA GLN A 177 -104.85 33.53 -8.18
C GLN A 177 -103.34 33.76 -8.37
N ILE A 178 -102.94 34.88 -8.99
CA ILE A 178 -101.53 35.29 -9.14
C ILE A 178 -100.89 35.51 -7.77
N ASP A 179 -101.54 36.27 -6.89
CA ASP A 179 -101.00 36.60 -5.57
C ASP A 179 -100.82 35.33 -4.71
N SER A 180 -101.77 34.40 -4.77
CA SER A 180 -101.70 33.12 -4.05
C SER A 180 -100.55 32.23 -4.54
N VAL A 181 -100.37 32.10 -5.86
CA VAL A 181 -99.31 31.26 -6.45
C VAL A 181 -97.93 31.85 -6.21
N THR A 182 -97.75 33.17 -6.37
CA THR A 182 -96.47 33.86 -6.12
C THR A 182 -96.06 33.71 -4.65
N LYS A 183 -96.99 33.88 -3.70
CA LYS A 183 -96.68 33.72 -2.26
C LYS A 183 -96.26 32.29 -1.90
N SER A 184 -96.93 31.28 -2.47
CA SER A 184 -96.59 29.87 -2.25
C SER A 184 -95.20 29.52 -2.80
N THR A 185 -94.86 29.99 -4.02
CA THR A 185 -93.53 29.72 -4.59
C THR A 185 -92.43 30.43 -3.80
N GLN A 186 -92.66 31.67 -3.33
CA GLN A 186 -91.66 32.38 -2.52
C GLN A 186 -91.33 31.59 -1.24
N GLN A 187 -92.33 31.05 -0.55
CA GLN A 187 -92.12 30.21 0.63
C GLN A 187 -91.33 28.93 0.32
N ALA A 188 -91.58 28.31 -0.84
CA ALA A 188 -90.82 27.13 -1.28
C ALA A 188 -89.36 27.48 -1.65
N LEU A 189 -89.12 28.64 -2.25
CA LEU A 189 -87.78 29.14 -2.57
C LEU A 189 -86.96 29.41 -1.30
N ASP A 190 -87.57 30.07 -0.32
CA ASP A 190 -86.95 30.35 0.97
C ASP A 190 -86.60 29.06 1.73
N GLN A 191 -87.48 28.06 1.69
CA GLN A 191 -87.23 26.74 2.28
C GLN A 191 -86.12 25.98 1.55
N ALA A 192 -86.09 26.03 0.21
CA ALA A 192 -85.04 25.41 -0.59
C ALA A 192 -83.67 26.04 -0.28
N LYS A 193 -83.62 27.37 -0.13
CA LYS A 193 -82.42 28.10 0.26
C LYS A 193 -81.96 27.70 1.67
N SER A 194 -82.88 27.66 2.64
CA SER A 194 -82.57 27.26 4.01
C SER A 194 -82.01 25.83 4.10
N ASN A 195 -82.56 24.90 3.32
CA ASN A 195 -82.08 23.52 3.26
C ASN A 195 -80.68 23.43 2.63
N HIS A 196 -80.43 24.15 1.52
CA HIS A 196 -79.12 24.23 0.86
C HIS A 196 -78.05 24.83 1.78
N ASP A 197 -78.34 25.96 2.43
CA ASP A 197 -77.42 26.60 3.38
C ASP A 197 -77.09 25.65 4.54
N THR A 198 -78.08 24.89 5.04
CA THR A 198 -77.89 23.89 6.11
C THR A 198 -76.99 22.74 5.66
N THR A 199 -77.18 22.20 4.46
CA THR A 199 -76.35 21.12 3.92
C THR A 199 -74.92 21.58 3.64
N THR A 200 -74.76 22.77 3.05
CA THR A 200 -73.45 23.40 2.79
C THR A 200 -72.66 23.62 4.09
N ASN A 201 -73.32 24.13 5.13
CA ASN A 201 -72.68 24.32 6.44
C ASN A 201 -72.24 22.99 7.06
N LYS A 202 -73.05 21.94 7.00
CA LYS A 202 -72.64 20.59 7.47
C LYS A 202 -71.42 20.05 6.73
N LEU A 203 -71.35 20.26 5.41
CA LEU A 203 -70.20 19.83 4.60
C LEU A 203 -68.92 20.61 4.96
N ASN A 204 -69.04 21.92 5.20
CA ASN A 204 -67.93 22.77 5.66
C ASN A 204 -67.43 22.34 7.06
N ASP A 205 -68.35 22.10 8.00
CA ASP A 205 -68.01 21.62 9.35
C ASP A 205 -67.33 20.25 9.31
N GLN A 206 -67.78 19.36 8.43
CA GLN A 206 -67.17 18.05 8.24
C GLN A 206 -65.75 18.15 7.67
N LEU A 207 -65.51 19.00 6.67
CA LEU A 207 -64.16 19.24 6.15
C LEU A 207 -63.23 19.81 7.23
N ALA A 208 -63.71 20.75 8.05
CA ALA A 208 -62.92 21.33 9.14
C ALA A 208 -62.51 20.26 10.17
N ASN A 209 -63.42 19.36 10.53
CA ASN A 209 -63.14 18.24 11.44
C ASN A 209 -62.18 17.22 10.82
N ASP A 210 -62.37 16.83 9.56
CA ASP A 210 -61.51 15.87 8.87
C ASP A 210 -60.08 16.41 8.71
N LEU A 211 -59.92 17.71 8.38
CA LEU A 211 -58.61 18.35 8.32
C LEU A 211 -57.94 18.42 9.70
N LYS A 212 -58.69 18.75 10.75
CA LYS A 212 -58.18 18.78 12.13
C LYS A 212 -57.70 17.39 12.56
N GLN A 213 -58.44 16.34 12.23
CA GLN A 213 -58.07 14.96 12.54
C GLN A 213 -56.83 14.53 11.73
N ASN A 214 -56.72 14.92 10.45
CA ASN A 214 -55.55 14.67 9.62
C ASN A 214 -54.28 15.33 10.20
N THR A 215 -54.36 16.57 10.70
CA THR A 215 -53.23 17.24 11.36
C THR A 215 -52.84 16.57 12.68
N GLN A 216 -53.81 16.10 13.48
CA GLN A 216 -53.52 15.35 14.70
C GLN A 216 -52.81 14.01 14.41
N GLN A 217 -53.24 13.30 13.37
CA GLN A 217 -52.60 12.05 12.93
C GLN A 217 -51.19 12.28 12.38
N GLU A 218 -50.96 13.37 11.64
CA GLU A 218 -49.64 13.78 11.19
C GLU A 218 -48.69 14.01 12.37
N GLN A 219 -49.18 14.70 13.41
CA GLN A 219 -48.35 15.01 14.57
C GLN A 219 -48.06 13.79 15.45
N ALA A 220 -49.02 12.88 15.59
CA ALA A 220 -48.78 11.59 16.23
C ALA A 220 -47.71 10.78 15.48
N ALA A 221 -47.80 10.69 14.15
CA ALA A 221 -46.82 9.98 13.33
C ALA A 221 -45.41 10.59 13.42
N LYS A 222 -45.30 11.93 13.52
CA LYS A 222 -44.02 12.62 13.75
C LYS A 222 -43.45 12.35 15.14
N ASN A 223 -44.30 12.29 16.17
CA ASN A 223 -43.86 12.01 17.55
C ASN A 223 -43.38 10.56 17.73
N ASP A 224 -43.96 9.61 16.99
CA ASP A 224 -43.53 8.21 16.98
C ASP A 224 -42.19 8.00 16.24
N LEU A 225 -41.78 8.96 15.38
CA LEU A 225 -40.52 8.91 14.66
C LEU A 225 -39.35 9.29 15.59
N LYS A 226 -38.54 8.30 15.96
CA LYS A 226 -37.37 8.52 16.83
C LYS A 226 -36.23 9.20 16.09
N GLN A 227 -35.85 10.39 16.56
CA GLN A 227 -34.65 11.08 16.10
C GLN A 227 -33.38 10.41 16.66
N PRO A 228 -32.32 10.22 15.85
CA PRO A 228 -31.02 9.79 16.35
C PRO A 228 -30.47 10.75 17.42
N SER A 229 -29.95 10.22 18.52
CA SER A 229 -29.38 11.02 19.62
C SER A 229 -28.05 11.66 19.20
N GLN A 230 -28.03 12.98 19.04
CA GLN A 230 -26.81 13.69 18.68
C GLN A 230 -25.73 13.60 19.77
N ALA A 231 -26.14 13.62 21.05
CA ALA A 231 -25.21 13.52 22.17
C ALA A 231 -24.51 12.15 22.22
N ASP A 232 -25.24 11.06 21.99
CA ASP A 232 -24.67 9.71 21.96
C ASP A 232 -23.75 9.51 20.75
N ASN A 233 -24.17 10.00 19.58
CA ASN A 233 -23.36 9.96 18.35
C ASN A 233 -22.04 10.72 18.54
N GLN A 234 -22.08 11.92 19.12
CA GLN A 234 -20.90 12.73 19.40
C GLN A 234 -19.96 12.05 20.40
N LYS A 235 -20.52 11.42 21.44
CA LYS A 235 -19.74 10.66 22.41
C LYS A 235 -19.05 9.47 21.77
N GLN A 236 -19.77 8.67 20.97
CA GLN A 236 -19.19 7.51 20.27
C GLN A 236 -18.08 7.93 19.29
N LEU A 237 -18.26 9.04 18.57
CA LEU A 237 -17.23 9.60 17.69
C LEU A 237 -15.97 10.01 18.46
N THR A 238 -16.14 10.66 19.61
CA THR A 238 -15.03 11.08 20.47
C THR A 238 -14.28 9.87 21.02
N ASP A 239 -14.99 8.86 21.52
CA ASP A 239 -14.40 7.62 22.04
C ASP A 239 -13.64 6.87 20.94
N ALA A 240 -14.19 6.78 19.72
CA ALA A 240 -13.54 6.17 18.57
C ALA A 240 -12.30 6.96 18.11
N GLN A 241 -12.35 8.30 18.11
CA GLN A 241 -11.21 9.15 17.79
C GLN A 241 -10.07 8.99 18.81
N ASN A 242 -10.41 8.93 20.10
CA ASN A 242 -9.44 8.65 21.17
C ASN A 242 -8.80 7.27 21.02
N ALA A 243 -9.58 6.26 20.62
CA ALA A 243 -9.05 4.92 20.33
C ALA A 243 -8.05 4.93 19.15
N VAL A 244 -8.32 5.70 18.09
CA VAL A 244 -7.38 5.89 16.97
C VAL A 244 -6.10 6.57 17.45
N ASN A 245 -6.20 7.64 18.24
CA ASN A 245 -5.03 8.37 18.75
C ASN A 245 -4.15 7.46 19.63
N ASN A 246 -4.76 6.68 20.53
CA ASN A 246 -4.06 5.72 21.37
C ASN A 246 -3.38 4.61 20.55
N ALA A 247 -4.06 4.06 19.55
CA ALA A 247 -3.47 3.06 18.66
C ALA A 247 -2.32 3.64 17.81
N GLN A 248 -2.44 4.90 17.39
CA GLN A 248 -1.41 5.60 16.62
C GLN A 248 -0.15 5.82 17.46
N SER A 249 -0.29 6.24 18.72
CA SER A 249 0.85 6.37 19.64
C SER A 249 1.56 5.03 19.83
N LYS A 250 0.81 3.96 20.13
CA LYS A 250 1.38 2.61 20.29
C LYS A 250 2.10 2.11 19.03
N ALA A 251 1.56 2.38 17.85
CA ALA A 251 2.22 2.05 16.59
C ALA A 251 3.53 2.82 16.42
N ASN A 252 3.55 4.12 16.72
CA ASN A 252 4.75 4.95 16.65
C ASN A 252 5.82 4.48 17.65
N ASP A 253 5.43 4.20 18.90
CA ASP A 253 6.34 3.71 19.95
C ASP A 253 6.96 2.36 19.57
N ALA A 254 6.16 1.43 19.03
CA ALA A 254 6.65 0.15 18.55
C ALA A 254 7.60 0.29 17.36
N GLN A 255 7.30 1.22 16.44
CA GLN A 255 8.18 1.52 15.30
C GLN A 255 9.52 2.12 15.76
N LYS A 256 9.48 3.02 16.76
CA LYS A 256 10.68 3.61 17.35
C LYS A 256 11.54 2.54 18.04
N ALA A 257 10.93 1.70 18.87
CA ALA A 257 11.63 0.60 19.55
C ALA A 257 12.30 -0.36 18.53
N LEU A 258 11.63 -0.67 17.43
CA LEU A 258 12.20 -1.47 16.34
C LEU A 258 13.40 -0.78 15.68
N SER A 259 13.32 0.54 15.45
CA SER A 259 14.44 1.31 14.89
C SER A 259 15.64 1.33 15.82
N ASP A 260 15.41 1.58 17.11
CA ASP A 260 16.47 1.60 18.13
C ASP A 260 17.17 0.22 18.23
N ALA A 261 16.40 -0.88 18.18
CA ALA A 261 16.95 -2.24 18.17
C ALA A 261 17.79 -2.55 16.92
N LYS A 262 17.36 -2.10 15.73
CA LYS A 262 18.15 -2.24 14.50
C LYS A 262 19.48 -1.51 14.56
N ASN A 263 19.49 -0.32 15.16
CA ASN A 263 20.73 0.44 15.38
C ASN A 263 21.68 -0.29 16.34
N ALA A 264 21.14 -0.87 17.42
CA ALA A 264 21.93 -1.67 18.37
C ALA A 264 22.52 -2.95 17.73
N LEU A 265 21.77 -3.62 16.86
CA LEU A 265 22.27 -4.75 16.07
C LEU A 265 23.43 -4.34 15.18
N ASN A 266 23.28 -3.27 14.40
CA ASN A 266 24.35 -2.75 13.53
C ASN A 266 25.62 -2.41 14.33
N ALA A 267 25.48 -1.74 15.46
CA ALA A 267 26.62 -1.43 16.34
C ALA A 267 27.33 -2.68 16.85
N SER A 268 26.57 -3.73 17.22
CA SER A 268 27.12 -5.01 17.66
C SER A 268 27.84 -5.74 16.52
N GLN A 269 27.29 -5.70 15.31
CA GLN A 269 27.91 -6.26 14.11
C GLN A 269 29.26 -5.59 13.80
N SER A 270 29.31 -4.26 13.85
CA SER A 270 30.55 -3.51 13.63
C SER A 270 31.62 -3.80 14.67
N ALA A 271 31.24 -3.94 15.95
CA ALA A 271 32.17 -4.29 17.01
C ALA A 271 32.75 -5.70 16.82
N LEU A 272 31.94 -6.67 16.38
CA LEU A 272 32.40 -8.01 16.05
C LEU A 272 33.41 -8.00 14.90
N THR A 273 33.11 -7.28 13.81
CA THR A 273 34.02 -7.15 12.66
C THR A 273 35.36 -6.53 13.07
N GLN A 274 35.35 -5.46 13.86
CA GLN A 274 36.58 -4.84 14.35
C GLN A 274 37.44 -5.79 15.20
N ALA A 275 36.80 -6.58 16.08
CA ALA A 275 37.50 -7.58 16.88
C ALA A 275 38.09 -8.72 16.04
N GLN A 276 37.40 -9.12 14.97
CA GLN A 276 37.87 -10.14 14.02
C GLN A 276 39.02 -9.62 13.15
N ASP A 277 38.92 -8.40 12.64
CA ASP A 277 39.97 -7.78 11.83
C ASP A 277 41.27 -7.57 12.63
N ALA A 278 41.17 -7.22 13.91
CA ALA A 278 42.33 -7.08 14.80
C ALA A 278 43.11 -8.40 15.04
N GLN A 279 42.50 -9.56 14.74
CA GLN A 279 43.14 -10.87 14.88
C GLN A 279 43.67 -11.44 13.54
N LYS A 280 43.44 -10.75 12.42
CA LYS A 280 43.67 -11.28 11.08
C LYS A 280 45.16 -11.39 10.69
N ASP A 281 46.03 -10.60 11.31
CA ASP A 281 47.45 -10.50 10.96
C ASP A 281 48.41 -11.21 11.95
N HIS A 282 47.87 -11.85 13.00
CA HIS A 282 48.65 -12.63 13.97
C HIS A 282 48.69 -14.13 13.59
N VAL A 283 49.87 -14.75 13.66
CA VAL A 283 50.05 -16.20 13.38
C VAL A 283 50.31 -16.93 14.69
N ALA A 284 49.30 -17.63 15.21
CA ALA A 284 49.44 -18.48 16.39
C ALA A 284 49.94 -19.87 15.99
N ASN A 285 51.18 -20.21 16.35
CA ASN A 285 51.66 -21.59 16.26
C ASN A 285 50.93 -22.46 17.30
N THR A 286 50.74 -23.73 16.99
CA THR A 286 50.15 -24.72 17.90
C THR A 286 50.97 -26.00 17.86
N ILE A 287 50.84 -26.85 18.89
CA ILE A 287 51.48 -28.17 18.92
C ILE A 287 50.41 -29.22 18.60
N ASN A 288 50.52 -29.80 17.41
CA ASN A 288 49.65 -30.84 16.89
C ASN A 288 50.11 -32.21 17.39
N LEU A 289 49.38 -32.78 18.35
CA LEU A 289 49.74 -34.06 18.97
C LEU A 289 49.08 -35.23 18.24
N PRO A 290 49.79 -36.36 18.04
CA PRO A 290 49.20 -37.57 17.51
C PRO A 290 48.19 -38.18 18.48
N ALA A 291 47.25 -38.95 17.94
CA ALA A 291 46.24 -39.62 18.75
C ALA A 291 46.92 -40.56 19.77
N GLY A 292 46.50 -40.47 21.04
CA GLY A 292 47.06 -41.27 22.13
C GLY A 292 48.23 -40.63 22.88
N TYR A 293 48.80 -39.51 22.41
CA TYR A 293 49.88 -38.78 23.11
C TYR A 293 49.45 -38.30 24.51
N ILE A 294 48.31 -37.60 24.58
CA ILE A 294 47.74 -37.12 25.85
C ILE A 294 47.40 -38.29 26.78
N ASP A 295 46.90 -39.40 26.23
CA ASP A 295 46.50 -40.55 27.02
C ASP A 295 47.72 -41.28 27.61
N ALA A 296 48.87 -41.30 26.93
CA ALA A 296 50.13 -41.82 27.47
C ALA A 296 50.61 -41.02 28.70
N TRP A 297 50.51 -39.69 28.66
CA TRP A 297 50.86 -38.87 29.82
C TRP A 297 49.86 -38.98 30.96
N LYS A 298 48.56 -39.15 30.67
CA LYS A 298 47.56 -39.49 31.69
C LYS A 298 47.82 -40.85 32.33
N GLU A 299 48.23 -41.83 31.54
CA GLU A 299 48.63 -43.14 32.02
C GLU A 299 49.77 -42.99 33.04
N TYR A 300 50.85 -42.27 32.68
CA TYR A 300 51.96 -41.99 33.60
C TYR A 300 51.51 -41.31 34.90
N VAL A 301 50.71 -40.24 34.82
CA VAL A 301 50.21 -39.51 36.01
C VAL A 301 49.47 -40.44 36.97
N ASN A 302 48.75 -41.43 36.46
CA ASN A 302 47.94 -42.36 37.26
C ASN A 302 48.73 -43.57 37.77
N THR A 303 49.79 -43.98 37.09
CA THR A 303 50.50 -45.24 37.37
C THR A 303 51.87 -45.05 38.00
N LYS A 304 52.44 -43.83 37.95
CA LYS A 304 53.81 -43.62 38.42
C LYS A 304 54.00 -43.87 39.90
N GLU A 305 55.19 -44.36 40.24
CA GLU A 305 55.60 -44.55 41.64
C GLU A 305 55.79 -43.21 42.35
N LYS A 306 55.79 -43.26 43.68
CA LYS A 306 55.89 -42.06 44.52
C LYS A 306 57.27 -41.43 44.33
N ASN A 307 57.31 -40.12 44.11
CA ASN A 307 58.52 -39.32 43.84
C ASN A 307 59.23 -39.64 42.52
N ASP A 308 58.65 -40.47 41.66
CA ASP A 308 59.23 -40.71 40.34
C ASP A 308 59.17 -39.46 39.46
N TYR A 309 60.29 -39.24 38.79
CA TYR A 309 60.55 -38.03 38.03
C TYR A 309 61.11 -38.30 36.62
N LEU A 310 61.31 -39.57 36.25
CA LEU A 310 61.73 -40.00 34.92
C LEU A 310 60.77 -41.07 34.38
N VAL A 311 60.71 -41.18 33.06
CA VAL A 311 60.17 -42.34 32.34
C VAL A 311 61.35 -43.03 31.66
N THR A 312 61.79 -44.17 32.18
CA THR A 312 62.90 -44.93 31.57
C THR A 312 62.42 -46.29 31.08
N GLU A 313 63.14 -46.89 30.12
CA GLU A 313 62.82 -48.24 29.65
C GLU A 313 62.86 -49.28 30.79
N SER A 314 63.69 -49.06 31.82
CA SER A 314 63.77 -49.96 32.98
C SER A 314 62.54 -49.90 33.89
N THR A 315 61.98 -48.71 34.09
CA THR A 315 60.94 -48.47 35.10
C THR A 315 59.54 -48.50 34.48
N TYR A 316 59.41 -48.08 33.21
CA TYR A 316 58.15 -48.00 32.48
C TYR A 316 58.28 -48.53 31.03
N PRO A 317 58.64 -49.82 30.81
CA PRO A 317 59.03 -50.32 29.48
C PRO A 317 57.96 -50.15 28.38
N ASP A 318 56.69 -50.44 28.69
CA ASP A 318 55.59 -50.36 27.72
C ASP A 318 55.24 -48.91 27.38
N LEU A 319 55.17 -48.05 28.40
CA LEU A 319 54.91 -46.63 28.24
C LEU A 319 56.07 -45.92 27.54
N PHE A 320 57.32 -46.27 27.85
CA PHE A 320 58.52 -45.72 27.22
C PHE A 320 58.51 -45.97 25.71
N LYS A 321 58.29 -47.22 25.28
CA LYS A 321 58.20 -47.56 23.84
C LYS A 321 57.02 -46.92 23.14
N LYS A 322 55.90 -46.75 23.86
CA LYS A 322 54.71 -46.06 23.36
C LYS A 322 55.00 -44.57 23.15
N LEU A 323 55.64 -43.91 24.10
CA LEU A 323 56.03 -42.50 24.00
C LEU A 323 57.05 -42.31 22.88
N GLU A 324 58.11 -43.11 22.79
CA GLU A 324 59.14 -42.99 21.74
C GLU A 324 58.54 -42.95 20.33
N LYS A 325 57.56 -43.84 20.05
CA LYS A 325 56.85 -43.84 18.77
C LYS A 325 55.97 -42.60 18.57
N LEU A 326 55.25 -42.18 19.61
CA LEU A 326 54.37 -41.02 19.55
C LEU A 326 55.15 -39.71 19.45
N ASP A 327 56.35 -39.65 20.03
CA ASP A 327 57.26 -38.52 19.98
C ASP A 327 57.78 -38.30 18.56
N ASP A 328 58.21 -39.36 17.86
CA ASP A 328 58.62 -39.27 16.45
C ASP A 328 57.51 -38.65 15.58
N GLU A 329 56.27 -39.13 15.73
CA GLU A 329 55.12 -38.59 14.99
C GLU A 329 54.80 -37.15 15.41
N ALA A 330 54.81 -36.86 16.71
CA ALA A 330 54.58 -35.52 17.23
C ALA A 330 55.65 -34.52 16.76
N PHE A 331 56.92 -34.92 16.72
CA PHE A 331 58.00 -34.07 16.25
C PHE A 331 57.83 -33.75 14.76
N GLN A 332 57.54 -34.75 13.92
CA GLN A 332 57.31 -34.55 12.49
C GLN A 332 56.09 -33.65 12.21
N ASN A 333 54.99 -33.82 12.95
CA ASN A 333 53.78 -33.00 12.81
C ASN A 333 54.00 -31.51 13.12
N ASN A 334 55.09 -31.19 13.84
CA ASN A 334 55.36 -29.86 14.37
C ASN A 334 56.71 -29.28 13.92
N ILE A 335 57.44 -29.96 13.03
CA ILE A 335 58.78 -29.54 12.61
C ILE A 335 58.78 -28.24 11.80
N GLU A 336 57.64 -27.76 11.33
CA GLU A 336 57.53 -26.46 10.69
C GLU A 336 57.13 -25.38 11.71
N TYR A 337 57.88 -24.28 11.73
CA TYR A 337 57.51 -23.07 12.48
C TYR A 337 56.88 -22.06 11.50
N HIS A 338 55.72 -21.53 11.86
CA HIS A 338 55.03 -20.53 11.05
C HIS A 338 55.42 -19.13 11.52
N SER A 339 56.00 -18.35 10.60
CA SER A 339 56.47 -17.00 10.89
C SER A 339 55.30 -16.04 11.14
N ASP A 340 55.37 -15.27 12.22
CA ASP A 340 54.44 -14.18 12.50
C ASP A 340 54.98 -12.87 11.86
N PRO A 341 54.26 -12.26 10.90
CA PRO A 341 54.72 -11.04 10.20
C PRO A 341 54.87 -9.81 11.09
N VAL A 342 54.11 -9.72 12.20
CA VAL A 342 54.19 -8.63 13.17
C VAL A 342 55.41 -8.84 14.08
N ALA A 343 55.62 -10.07 14.56
CA ALA A 343 56.79 -10.43 15.36
C ALA A 343 58.10 -10.30 14.56
N ALA A 344 58.07 -10.55 13.25
CA ALA A 344 59.23 -10.41 12.37
C ALA A 344 59.73 -8.96 12.23
N LYS A 345 58.90 -7.97 12.57
CA LYS A 345 59.28 -6.54 12.57
C LYS A 345 59.67 -6.01 13.94
N THR A 346 59.55 -6.83 14.99
CA THR A 346 59.80 -6.42 16.37
C THR A 346 61.20 -6.88 16.79
N PRO A 347 62.13 -5.99 17.19
CA PRO A 347 63.47 -6.40 17.62
C PRO A 347 63.43 -7.09 19.00
N VAL A 348 64.40 -7.97 19.21
CA VAL A 348 64.71 -8.58 20.52
C VAL A 348 66.01 -8.01 21.05
N VAL A 349 66.06 -7.78 22.36
CA VAL A 349 67.19 -7.14 23.04
C VAL A 349 67.86 -8.15 23.96
N LEU A 350 69.18 -8.28 23.80
CA LEU A 350 70.05 -8.95 24.76
C LEU A 350 70.79 -7.90 25.60
N ASN A 351 70.89 -8.15 26.90
CA ASN A 351 71.69 -7.36 27.83
C ASN A 351 73.18 -7.55 27.53
N ASP A 352 74.02 -6.66 28.05
CA ASP A 352 75.48 -6.66 27.82
C ASP A 352 76.17 -7.99 28.22
N ASN A 353 75.60 -8.72 29.19
CA ASN A 353 76.10 -10.01 29.65
C ASN A 353 75.61 -11.21 28.82
N GLY A 354 74.86 -10.98 27.73
CA GLY A 354 74.37 -12.03 26.83
C GLY A 354 73.04 -12.67 27.23
N THR A 355 72.30 -12.09 28.17
CA THR A 355 70.97 -12.59 28.59
C THR A 355 69.83 -11.84 27.91
N LEU A 356 68.64 -12.43 27.78
CA LEU A 356 67.45 -11.68 27.32
C LEU A 356 67.11 -10.51 28.24
N SER A 357 66.58 -9.43 27.64
CA SER A 357 65.92 -8.37 28.39
C SER A 357 64.66 -8.91 29.10
N ARG A 358 64.30 -8.31 30.24
CA ARG A 358 63.11 -8.70 31.01
C ARG A 358 61.83 -8.69 30.16
N ASP A 359 61.66 -7.69 29.30
CA ASP A 359 60.50 -7.57 28.42
C ASP A 359 60.44 -8.69 27.38
N ASP A 360 61.59 -9.14 26.89
CA ASP A 360 61.65 -10.26 25.96
C ASP A 360 61.53 -11.62 26.65
N ILE A 361 61.93 -11.74 27.92
CA ILE A 361 61.59 -12.90 28.78
C ILE A 361 60.07 -12.99 28.96
N ILE A 362 59.37 -11.88 29.19
CA ILE A 362 57.90 -11.87 29.25
C ILE A 362 57.31 -12.42 27.95
N LYS A 363 57.74 -11.92 26.80
CA LYS A 363 57.21 -12.37 25.50
C LYS A 363 57.53 -13.84 25.22
N ALA A 364 58.76 -14.28 25.50
CA ALA A 364 59.18 -15.68 25.36
C ALA A 364 58.32 -16.60 26.25
N THR A 365 58.09 -16.19 27.50
CA THR A 365 57.29 -16.93 28.47
C THR A 365 55.82 -16.99 28.04
N GLN A 366 55.24 -15.85 27.66
CA GLN A 366 53.88 -15.76 27.13
C GLN A 366 53.65 -16.71 25.96
N TYR A 367 54.58 -16.72 25.01
CA TYR A 367 54.54 -17.60 23.86
C TYR A 367 54.70 -19.08 24.25
N ALA A 368 55.66 -19.42 25.12
CA ALA A 368 55.82 -20.78 25.63
C ALA A 368 54.56 -21.31 26.33
N VAL A 369 54.00 -20.51 27.24
CA VAL A 369 52.79 -20.86 28.00
C VAL A 369 51.60 -21.07 27.07
N SER A 370 51.45 -20.26 26.01
CA SER A 370 50.39 -20.43 25.02
C SER A 370 50.44 -21.78 24.27
N LEU A 371 51.64 -22.35 24.10
CA LEU A 371 51.85 -23.64 23.44
C LEU A 371 51.68 -24.82 24.42
N ILE A 372 52.20 -24.68 25.65
CA ILE A 372 52.26 -25.77 26.63
C ILE A 372 50.94 -25.95 27.39
N ASN A 373 50.25 -24.85 27.75
CA ASN A 373 49.04 -24.92 28.56
C ASN A 373 47.88 -25.73 27.93
N PRO A 374 47.64 -25.69 26.61
CA PRO A 374 46.68 -26.58 25.97
C PRO A 374 46.96 -28.07 26.25
N ILE A 375 48.24 -28.48 26.23
CA ILE A 375 48.67 -29.86 26.49
C ILE A 375 48.47 -30.21 27.97
N ARG A 376 48.95 -29.36 28.89
CA ARG A 376 48.78 -29.53 30.34
C ARG A 376 47.30 -29.69 30.72
N LYS A 377 46.43 -28.83 30.16
CA LYS A 377 44.99 -28.89 30.36
C LYS A 377 44.38 -30.18 29.81
N ALA A 378 44.82 -30.65 28.65
CA ALA A 378 44.33 -31.89 28.05
C ALA A 378 44.74 -33.14 28.85
N ILE A 379 45.94 -33.14 29.46
CA ILE A 379 46.40 -34.18 30.40
C ILE A 379 45.59 -34.11 31.70
N GLY A 380 45.25 -32.91 32.18
CA GLY A 380 44.51 -32.69 33.42
C GLY A 380 45.37 -32.20 34.59
N VAL A 381 46.57 -31.69 34.31
CA VAL A 381 47.44 -31.04 35.29
C VAL A 381 47.18 -29.52 35.36
N THR A 382 47.73 -28.84 36.36
CA THR A 382 47.59 -27.38 36.52
C THR A 382 48.27 -26.65 35.34
N PRO A 383 47.56 -25.79 34.59
CA PRO A 383 48.19 -24.93 33.58
C PRO A 383 49.19 -23.95 34.23
N TYR A 384 50.27 -23.62 33.51
CA TYR A 384 51.21 -22.61 33.97
C TYR A 384 50.58 -21.23 34.07
N LYS A 385 51.00 -20.48 35.09
CA LYS A 385 50.84 -19.04 35.18
C LYS A 385 52.15 -18.34 34.79
N ILE A 386 52.05 -17.03 34.61
CA ILE A 386 53.20 -16.14 34.48
C ILE A 386 53.06 -15.11 35.60
N THR A 387 54.06 -14.97 36.44
CA THR A 387 54.09 -13.96 37.51
C THR A 387 55.31 -13.09 37.33
N ASN A 388 55.32 -11.89 37.92
CA ASN A 388 56.55 -11.10 37.94
C ASN A 388 57.71 -11.87 38.61
N ALA A 389 57.40 -12.70 39.62
CA ALA A 389 58.37 -13.59 40.25
C ALA A 389 58.96 -14.62 39.27
N SER A 390 58.14 -15.29 38.46
CA SER A 390 58.64 -16.31 37.52
C SER A 390 59.54 -15.72 36.44
N ILE A 391 59.23 -14.52 35.96
CA ILE A 391 60.07 -13.77 35.02
C ILE A 391 61.41 -13.38 35.63
N ASP A 392 61.38 -12.82 36.85
CA ASP A 392 62.58 -12.33 37.51
C ASP A 392 63.49 -13.47 38.00
N VAL A 393 62.91 -14.61 38.41
CA VAL A 393 63.67 -15.84 38.71
C VAL A 393 64.37 -16.35 37.45
N ALA A 394 63.67 -16.44 36.32
CA ALA A 394 64.29 -16.90 35.06
C ALA A 394 65.43 -15.97 34.59
N GLN A 395 65.28 -14.66 34.81
CA GLN A 395 66.35 -13.69 34.57
C GLN A 395 67.54 -13.89 35.52
N ASP A 396 67.27 -14.12 36.82
CA ASP A 396 68.30 -14.36 37.83
C ASP A 396 69.11 -15.64 37.54
N VAL A 397 68.44 -16.72 37.12
CA VAL A 397 69.10 -17.97 36.70
C VAL A 397 70.06 -17.70 35.54
N ALA A 398 69.56 -17.10 34.45
CA ALA A 398 70.40 -16.77 33.28
C ALA A 398 71.60 -15.89 33.68
N ASN A 399 71.41 -14.94 34.59
CA ASN A 399 72.48 -14.08 35.08
C ASN A 399 73.53 -14.84 35.92
N GLU A 400 73.12 -15.76 36.80
CA GLU A 400 74.05 -16.57 37.59
C GLU A 400 74.85 -17.53 36.69
N TYR A 401 74.21 -18.15 35.69
CA TYR A 401 74.92 -18.94 34.66
C TYR A 401 76.00 -18.11 33.94
N ARG A 402 75.75 -16.82 33.65
CA ARG A 402 76.76 -15.92 33.03
C ARG A 402 77.82 -15.44 33.98
N LYS A 403 77.48 -15.22 35.24
CA LYS A 403 78.43 -14.89 36.30
C LYS A 403 79.43 -16.03 36.54
N ASP A 404 78.97 -17.27 36.47
CA ASP A 404 79.80 -18.46 36.65
C ASP A 404 80.52 -18.89 35.36
N ASN A 405 80.20 -18.24 34.23
CA ASN A 405 80.67 -18.60 32.89
C ASN A 405 80.43 -20.09 32.58
N TRP A 406 79.26 -20.59 32.98
CA TRP A 406 78.90 -22.01 32.94
C TRP A 406 78.55 -22.51 31.53
N ASN A 407 79.18 -23.60 31.09
CA ASN A 407 78.89 -24.17 29.78
C ASN A 407 78.00 -25.41 29.90
N THR A 408 76.69 -25.24 29.79
CA THR A 408 75.70 -26.33 29.94
C THR A 408 75.93 -27.48 28.96
N TRP A 409 76.43 -27.19 27.76
CA TRP A 409 76.77 -28.19 26.76
C TRP A 409 77.89 -29.16 27.20
N GLU A 410 78.74 -28.74 28.13
CA GLU A 410 79.88 -29.53 28.64
C GLU A 410 79.68 -30.02 30.08
N HIS A 411 78.83 -29.35 30.86
CA HIS A 411 78.74 -29.53 32.32
C HIS A 411 77.32 -29.84 32.84
N ALA A 412 76.32 -30.00 31.98
CA ALA A 412 74.91 -30.12 32.38
C ALA A 412 74.43 -28.90 33.19
N HIS A 413 73.36 -29.03 33.99
CA HIS A 413 72.80 -27.92 34.76
C HIS A 413 73.75 -27.37 35.84
N ASP A 414 73.75 -26.06 36.02
CA ASP A 414 74.43 -25.35 37.13
C ASP A 414 73.55 -25.39 38.39
N ASN A 415 73.60 -26.51 39.11
CA ASN A 415 72.81 -26.69 40.32
C ASN A 415 73.18 -25.68 41.41
N ASP A 416 74.44 -25.24 41.48
CA ASP A 416 74.88 -24.25 42.45
C ASP A 416 74.23 -22.88 42.16
N ALA A 417 74.09 -22.51 40.89
CA ALA A 417 73.35 -21.30 40.49
C ALA A 417 71.85 -21.42 40.83
N LEU A 418 71.22 -22.56 40.53
CA LEU A 418 69.81 -22.80 40.85
C LEU A 418 69.55 -22.70 42.36
N ASP A 419 70.41 -23.30 43.19
CA ASP A 419 70.31 -23.22 44.65
C ASP A 419 70.50 -21.78 45.17
N ARG A 420 71.45 -21.02 44.61
CA ARG A 420 71.62 -19.60 44.96
C ARG A 420 70.38 -18.78 44.65
N VAL A 421 69.72 -19.04 43.51
CA VAL A 421 68.48 -18.36 43.14
C VAL A 421 67.33 -18.80 44.04
N ALA A 422 67.15 -20.10 44.30
CA ALA A 422 66.12 -20.61 45.20
C ALA A 422 66.21 -19.95 46.59
N ASN A 423 67.42 -19.92 47.16
CA ASN A 423 67.70 -19.23 48.43
C ASN A 423 67.43 -17.71 48.37
N LYS A 424 67.83 -17.04 47.28
CA LYS A 424 67.57 -15.60 47.07
C LYS A 424 66.07 -15.29 47.09
N TRP A 425 65.25 -16.21 46.61
CA TRP A 425 63.80 -16.06 46.49
C TRP A 425 63.00 -16.67 47.66
N ASN A 426 63.68 -17.36 48.58
CA ASN A 426 63.12 -18.08 49.71
C ASN A 426 62.08 -19.12 49.25
N ILE A 427 62.50 -19.98 48.32
CA ILE A 427 61.69 -21.08 47.79
C ILE A 427 62.50 -22.36 47.79
N ASP A 428 61.82 -23.49 47.86
CA ASP A 428 62.44 -24.81 48.04
C ASP A 428 63.28 -25.25 46.84
N LEU A 429 62.85 -24.88 45.62
CA LEU A 429 63.45 -25.35 44.37
C LEU A 429 63.12 -24.41 43.21
N VAL A 430 64.11 -24.17 42.35
CA VAL A 430 63.90 -23.70 40.97
C VAL A 430 64.07 -24.92 40.05
N SER A 431 62.97 -25.42 39.48
CA SER A 431 63.06 -26.49 38.49
C SER A 431 63.50 -25.90 37.15
N GLU A 432 64.32 -26.63 36.39
CA GLU A 432 64.84 -26.16 35.12
C GLU A 432 64.80 -27.25 34.05
N SER A 433 64.24 -26.88 32.89
CA SER A 433 64.43 -27.59 31.65
C SER A 433 65.23 -26.73 30.67
N TRP A 434 66.31 -27.26 30.11
CA TRP A 434 67.25 -26.47 29.29
C TRP A 434 67.33 -26.99 27.86
N ALA A 435 67.30 -26.08 26.88
CA ALA A 435 67.43 -26.41 25.46
C ALA A 435 68.46 -25.53 24.76
N GLY A 436 69.23 -26.12 23.84
CA GLY A 436 70.24 -25.40 23.06
C GLY A 436 69.68 -24.30 22.15
N ASP A 437 70.56 -23.38 21.78
CA ASP A 437 70.32 -22.16 21.01
C ASP A 437 70.17 -22.32 19.47
N GLY A 438 70.30 -23.52 18.92
CA GLY A 438 70.53 -23.73 17.48
C GLY A 438 69.51 -23.08 16.52
N TRP A 439 68.27 -22.87 16.95
CA TRP A 439 67.20 -22.24 16.14
C TRP A 439 66.90 -20.77 16.45
N PHE A 440 67.61 -20.22 17.43
CA PHE A 440 67.59 -18.80 17.78
C PHE A 440 68.85 -18.08 17.30
N GLY A 441 70.05 -18.63 17.58
CA GLY A 441 71.34 -18.05 17.17
C GLY A 441 71.74 -18.32 15.71
N GLY A 442 71.02 -19.18 15.00
CA GLY A 442 71.30 -19.53 13.60
C GLY A 442 72.67 -20.19 13.37
N PHE A 443 73.07 -20.37 12.11
CA PHE A 443 74.37 -20.97 11.78
C PHE A 443 75.52 -20.08 12.26
N GLY A 444 76.26 -20.54 13.29
CA GLY A 444 77.39 -19.81 13.87
C GLY A 444 77.09 -18.99 15.14
N HIS A 445 75.89 -19.11 15.73
CA HIS A 445 75.51 -18.47 17.00
C HIS A 445 75.67 -16.94 16.96
N ALA A 446 75.09 -16.33 15.94
CA ALA A 446 75.12 -14.89 15.72
C ALA A 446 73.88 -14.23 16.33
N TYR A 447 74.08 -13.52 17.45
CA TYR A 447 72.99 -12.85 18.20
C TYR A 447 72.83 -11.37 17.84
N THR A 448 72.95 -11.04 16.55
CA THR A 448 72.77 -9.66 16.07
C THR A 448 71.47 -9.55 15.27
N ASN A 449 70.78 -8.41 15.40
CA ASN A 449 69.53 -8.12 14.69
C ASN A 449 68.41 -9.16 14.88
N LEU A 450 68.34 -9.77 16.07
CA LEU A 450 67.30 -10.76 16.40
C LEU A 450 65.92 -10.10 16.40
N THR A 451 64.94 -10.82 15.88
CA THR A 451 63.53 -10.42 15.92
C THR A 451 62.74 -11.25 16.92
N LEU A 452 61.57 -10.76 17.31
CA LEU A 452 60.65 -11.49 18.18
C LEU A 452 60.19 -12.80 17.53
N ASN A 453 60.10 -12.82 16.20
CA ASN A 453 59.83 -14.05 15.45
C ASN A 453 60.98 -15.07 15.56
N ASP A 454 62.24 -14.63 15.62
CA ASP A 454 63.38 -15.53 15.87
C ASP A 454 63.33 -16.10 17.29
N LEU A 455 62.99 -15.26 18.28
CA LEU A 455 62.80 -15.69 19.67
C LEU A 455 61.66 -16.71 19.78
N TYR A 456 60.51 -16.45 19.17
CA TYR A 456 59.39 -17.39 19.13
C TYR A 456 59.75 -18.69 18.41
N ARG A 457 60.50 -18.64 17.31
CA ARG A 457 61.01 -19.86 16.66
C ARG A 457 61.93 -20.64 17.61
N GLY A 458 62.84 -19.98 18.31
CA GLY A 458 63.74 -20.58 19.29
C GLY A 458 62.99 -21.27 20.42
N VAL A 459 62.02 -20.58 21.02
CA VAL A 459 61.16 -21.12 22.09
C VAL A 459 60.30 -22.29 21.58
N TYR A 460 59.64 -22.14 20.43
CA TYR A 460 58.82 -23.20 19.82
C TYR A 460 59.65 -24.46 19.62
N LYS A 461 60.83 -24.34 19.01
CA LYS A 461 61.71 -25.48 18.76
C LYS A 461 62.31 -26.08 20.02
N SER A 462 62.58 -25.26 21.02
CA SER A 462 63.01 -25.74 22.33
C SER A 462 61.95 -26.63 22.94
N ILE A 463 60.68 -26.19 22.95
CA ILE A 463 59.56 -27.00 23.45
C ILE A 463 59.44 -28.33 22.69
N LEU A 464 59.56 -28.34 21.35
CA LEU A 464 59.51 -29.60 20.59
C LEU A 464 60.62 -30.56 20.99
N ASN A 465 61.85 -30.08 21.22
CA ASN A 465 62.95 -30.93 21.65
C ASN A 465 62.73 -31.46 23.07
N LEU A 466 62.31 -30.58 23.99
CA LEU A 466 62.09 -30.94 25.38
C LEU A 466 60.90 -31.90 25.56
N LEU A 467 59.91 -31.86 24.67
CA LEU A 467 58.75 -32.76 24.72
C LEU A 467 58.96 -34.06 23.93
N PHE A 468 59.58 -34.00 22.75
CA PHE A 468 59.57 -35.10 21.78
C PHE A 468 60.97 -35.64 21.44
N ASN A 469 62.05 -35.07 21.97
CA ASN A 469 63.41 -35.57 21.77
C ASN A 469 64.14 -35.79 23.10
N ASP A 470 63.40 -36.35 24.07
CA ASP A 470 63.81 -36.42 25.47
C ASP A 470 63.98 -37.85 26.01
N SER A 471 63.79 -38.87 25.15
CA SER A 471 63.87 -40.28 25.54
C SER A 471 65.25 -40.66 26.10
N THR A 472 66.33 -40.10 25.51
CA THR A 472 67.71 -40.33 25.96
C THR A 472 68.03 -39.74 27.34
N GLN A 473 67.19 -38.81 27.83
CA GLN A 473 67.27 -38.22 29.16
C GLN A 473 66.22 -38.80 30.12
N GLY A 474 65.58 -39.91 29.75
CA GLY A 474 64.53 -40.53 30.54
C GLY A 474 63.30 -39.64 30.70
N TYR A 475 62.98 -38.81 29.70
CA TYR A 475 61.86 -37.88 29.72
C TYR A 475 61.90 -36.86 30.87
N GLY A 476 63.09 -36.51 31.35
CA GLY A 476 63.27 -35.57 32.44
C GLY A 476 62.66 -34.20 32.15
N HIS A 477 62.92 -33.64 30.97
CA HIS A 477 62.38 -32.34 30.57
C HIS A 477 60.89 -32.42 30.26
N ALA A 478 60.45 -33.48 29.57
CA ALA A 478 59.05 -33.66 29.21
C ALA A 478 58.17 -33.77 30.47
N THR A 479 58.61 -34.54 31.47
CA THR A 479 57.86 -34.70 32.73
C THR A 479 57.77 -33.40 33.54
N ASP A 480 58.81 -32.56 33.47
CA ASP A 480 58.87 -31.24 34.12
C ASP A 480 57.95 -30.22 33.43
N ILE A 481 58.14 -30.01 32.12
CA ILE A 481 57.35 -29.04 31.32
C ILE A 481 55.87 -29.38 31.28
N LEU A 482 55.53 -30.67 31.19
CA LEU A 482 54.13 -31.11 31.23
C LEU A 482 53.55 -31.12 32.64
N GLY A 483 54.36 -30.88 33.69
CA GLY A 483 53.89 -30.82 35.08
C GLY A 483 53.46 -32.16 35.66
N VAL A 484 53.67 -33.25 34.93
CA VAL A 484 53.30 -34.60 35.35
C VAL A 484 54.24 -35.12 36.45
N ARG A 485 55.44 -34.54 36.58
CA ARG A 485 56.39 -34.80 37.67
C ARG A 485 55.83 -34.45 39.06
N ALA A 486 54.99 -33.43 39.18
CA ALA A 486 54.41 -32.99 40.47
C ALA A 486 53.30 -33.93 41.02
N ALA A 487 52.69 -34.75 40.17
CA ALA A 487 51.73 -35.77 40.61
C ALA A 487 52.41 -36.72 41.61
N ASN A 488 51.72 -37.23 42.63
CA ASN A 488 52.25 -38.25 43.55
C ASN A 488 53.71 -38.02 44.06
N SER A 489 54.07 -36.77 44.38
CA SER A 489 55.43 -36.37 44.77
C SER A 489 55.41 -35.62 46.12
N ASP A 490 56.36 -35.93 47.00
CA ASP A 490 56.57 -35.22 48.26
C ASP A 490 57.44 -33.96 48.09
N LEU A 491 57.83 -33.64 46.85
CA LEU A 491 58.71 -32.53 46.50
C LEU A 491 57.95 -31.43 45.75
N THR A 492 58.44 -30.20 45.83
CA THR A 492 57.94 -29.00 45.12
C THR A 492 58.35 -28.93 43.64
N VAL A 493 58.68 -30.07 43.04
CA VAL A 493 59.10 -30.23 41.64
C VAL A 493 58.02 -29.79 40.64
N ALA A 494 58.45 -29.33 39.46
CA ALA A 494 57.60 -28.88 38.36
C ALA A 494 56.55 -27.84 38.81
N GLY A 495 57.05 -26.64 39.12
CA GLY A 495 56.25 -25.53 39.64
C GLY A 495 55.08 -25.11 38.73
N ASP A 496 54.14 -24.35 39.28
CA ASP A 496 52.95 -23.88 38.55
C ASP A 496 53.17 -22.52 37.85
N ASP A 497 54.28 -21.82 38.12
CA ASP A 497 54.63 -20.54 37.49
C ASP A 497 55.87 -20.70 36.59
N LEU A 498 55.76 -20.34 35.31
CA LEU A 498 56.84 -20.50 34.32
C LEU A 498 57.52 -19.16 34.02
N GLY A 499 58.84 -19.18 33.85
CA GLY A 499 59.63 -18.15 33.21
C GLY A 499 60.57 -18.77 32.16
N VAL A 500 60.65 -18.16 30.98
CA VAL A 500 61.50 -18.61 29.88
C VAL A 500 62.54 -17.54 29.55
N SER A 501 63.79 -17.81 29.89
CA SER A 501 64.92 -16.93 29.62
C SER A 501 65.89 -17.58 28.63
N PHE A 502 66.89 -16.80 28.23
CA PHE A 502 67.95 -17.24 27.35
C PHE A 502 69.24 -16.55 27.75
N GLU A 503 70.34 -17.28 27.61
CA GLU A 503 71.69 -16.76 27.78
C GLU A 503 72.62 -17.32 26.70
N TYR A 504 73.66 -16.56 26.34
CA TYR A 504 74.82 -17.09 25.65
C TYR A 504 76.15 -16.57 26.23
N GLY A 505 77.20 -17.37 26.11
CA GLY A 505 78.52 -17.03 26.62
C GLY A 505 79.44 -16.50 25.53
N LYS A 506 79.87 -15.23 25.60
CA LYS A 506 80.80 -14.68 24.60
C LYS A 506 82.14 -15.43 24.62
N GLY A 507 82.48 -16.09 23.52
CA GLY A 507 83.67 -16.92 23.38
C GLY A 507 83.54 -18.33 23.94
N MET A 508 82.40 -18.70 24.54
CA MET A 508 82.12 -20.04 25.03
C MET A 508 82.05 -21.03 23.87
N LYS A 509 82.63 -22.23 24.03
CA LYS A 509 82.79 -23.20 22.95
C LYS A 509 82.12 -24.52 23.32
N ALA A 510 81.39 -25.10 22.38
CA ALA A 510 80.96 -26.49 22.45
C ALA A 510 80.90 -27.06 21.04
N TRP A 511 81.27 -28.33 20.88
CA TRP A 511 81.19 -29.09 19.62
C TRP A 511 81.74 -28.35 18.37
N GLY A 512 82.82 -27.59 18.53
CA GLY A 512 83.48 -26.84 17.45
C GLY A 512 82.85 -25.49 17.11
N GLN A 513 81.80 -25.07 17.83
CA GLN A 513 81.13 -23.78 17.71
C GLN A 513 81.59 -22.81 18.81
N THR A 514 81.35 -21.51 18.61
CA THR A 514 81.68 -20.42 19.55
C THR A 514 80.45 -19.57 19.82
N ASN A 515 80.37 -18.97 21.00
CA ASN A 515 79.20 -18.21 21.49
C ASN A 515 77.97 -19.10 21.72
N VAL A 516 78.18 -20.34 22.16
CA VAL A 516 77.06 -21.23 22.47
C VAL A 516 76.26 -20.73 23.67
N GLY A 517 74.96 -20.99 23.65
CA GLY A 517 73.99 -20.61 24.66
C GLY A 517 72.79 -21.55 24.68
N GLY A 518 71.74 -21.14 25.38
CA GLY A 518 70.50 -21.91 25.47
C GLY A 518 69.37 -21.22 26.20
N PHE A 519 68.18 -21.80 26.04
CA PHE A 519 66.95 -21.41 26.71
C PHE A 519 66.79 -22.14 28.03
N HIS A 520 66.39 -21.39 29.05
CA HIS A 520 66.04 -21.91 30.36
C HIS A 520 64.53 -21.82 30.53
N PHE A 521 63.88 -22.95 30.75
CA PHE A 521 62.48 -23.05 31.14
C PHE A 521 62.46 -23.29 32.64
N ASN A 522 62.40 -22.20 33.41
CA ASN A 522 62.43 -22.27 34.86
C ASN A 522 61.00 -22.28 35.40
N SER A 523 60.67 -23.27 36.22
CA SER A 523 59.39 -23.31 36.93
C SER A 523 59.59 -23.21 38.44
N ILE A 524 58.76 -22.38 39.06
CA ILE A 524 58.73 -22.15 40.50
C ILE A 524 57.34 -22.37 41.05
N SER A 525 57.27 -22.58 42.37
CA SER A 525 56.01 -22.64 43.10
C SER A 525 55.86 -21.44 44.01
N ASP A 526 54.61 -21.07 44.26
CA ASP A 526 54.18 -20.06 45.22
C ASP A 526 53.17 -20.67 46.21
N ALA A 527 52.66 -19.87 47.16
CA ALA A 527 51.66 -20.36 48.12
C ALA A 527 50.31 -20.73 47.44
N SER A 528 50.07 -20.30 46.19
CA SER A 528 48.86 -20.60 45.43
C SER A 528 48.95 -21.94 44.67
N SER A 529 50.16 -22.46 44.51
CA SER A 529 50.44 -23.69 43.77
C SER A 529 49.79 -24.90 44.43
N LYS A 530 49.14 -25.76 43.63
CA LYS A 530 48.32 -26.87 44.18
C LYS A 530 49.16 -27.91 44.90
N ASN A 531 50.37 -28.16 44.39
CA ASN A 531 51.31 -29.08 45.00
C ASN A 531 51.78 -28.57 46.36
N VAL A 532 52.14 -27.29 46.47
CA VAL A 532 52.51 -26.64 47.73
C VAL A 532 51.39 -26.74 48.75
N GLN A 533 50.15 -26.42 48.36
CA GLN A 533 48.99 -26.55 49.25
C GLN A 533 48.73 -27.99 49.71
N ARG A 534 48.94 -28.97 48.83
CA ARG A 534 48.85 -30.40 49.18
C ARG A 534 49.91 -30.77 50.22
N LEU A 535 51.17 -30.45 49.96
CA LEU A 535 52.30 -30.78 50.83
C LEU A 535 52.15 -30.15 52.22
N VAL A 536 51.78 -28.87 52.30
CA VAL A 536 51.51 -28.19 53.58
C VAL A 536 50.36 -28.88 54.33
N LYS A 537 49.29 -29.26 53.63
CA LYS A 537 48.16 -30.00 54.23
C LYS A 537 48.56 -31.39 54.72
N GLU A 538 49.51 -32.03 54.06
CA GLU A 538 50.08 -33.33 54.43
C GLU A 538 51.15 -33.22 55.53
N GLY A 539 51.49 -32.00 55.95
CA GLY A 539 52.37 -31.73 57.10
C GLY A 539 53.84 -31.46 56.73
N TYR A 540 54.16 -31.28 55.45
CA TYR A 540 55.50 -30.89 55.01
C TYR A 540 55.74 -29.40 55.27
N VAL A 541 56.99 -29.06 55.63
CA VAL A 541 57.47 -27.67 55.67
C VAL A 541 57.90 -27.30 54.25
N VAL A 542 57.33 -26.23 53.71
CA VAL A 542 57.54 -25.80 52.33
C VAL A 542 57.81 -24.29 52.33
N ASP A 543 59.00 -23.87 51.91
CA ASP A 543 59.43 -22.47 51.93
C ASP A 543 58.59 -21.61 50.99
N ALA A 544 58.16 -22.15 49.84
CA ALA A 544 57.25 -21.45 48.93
C ALA A 544 55.88 -21.12 49.55
N ALA A 545 55.48 -21.79 50.64
CA ALA A 545 54.25 -21.50 51.36
C ALA A 545 54.38 -20.35 52.38
N ASP A 546 55.60 -19.93 52.74
CA ASP A 546 55.80 -18.82 53.67
C ASP A 546 55.30 -17.51 53.03
N PRO A 547 54.35 -16.80 53.66
CA PRO A 547 53.88 -15.51 53.19
C PRO A 547 54.99 -14.46 53.00
N ASN A 548 56.15 -14.62 53.65
CA ASN A 548 57.31 -13.74 53.52
C ASN A 548 58.24 -14.09 52.34
N SER A 549 58.05 -15.26 51.71
CA SER A 549 58.81 -15.62 50.51
C SER A 549 58.59 -14.61 49.40
N LYS A 550 59.62 -14.32 48.61
CA LYS A 550 59.58 -13.24 47.63
C LYS A 550 58.51 -13.47 46.56
N VAL A 551 58.31 -14.73 46.18
CA VAL A 551 57.27 -15.15 45.23
C VAL A 551 55.85 -14.78 45.68
N ASN A 552 55.61 -14.63 46.98
CA ASN A 552 54.30 -14.29 47.55
C ASN A 552 54.10 -12.78 47.80
N GLN A 553 55.16 -11.97 47.66
CA GLN A 553 55.10 -10.54 47.95
C GLN A 553 54.27 -9.77 46.91
N PRO A 554 53.57 -8.68 47.32
CA PRO A 554 52.90 -7.77 46.38
C PRO A 554 53.86 -7.27 45.30
N GLY A 555 53.40 -7.20 44.05
CA GLY A 555 54.25 -6.88 42.91
C GLY A 555 54.88 -8.13 42.27
N TYR A 556 55.44 -9.05 43.06
CA TYR A 556 56.06 -10.28 42.54
C TYR A 556 55.05 -11.39 42.22
N ARG A 557 54.04 -11.58 43.08
CA ARG A 557 52.96 -12.55 42.82
C ARG A 557 51.98 -12.12 41.72
N ASP A 558 52.10 -10.88 41.23
CA ASP A 558 51.14 -10.33 40.28
C ASP A 558 51.24 -11.11 38.96
N GLU A 559 50.10 -11.63 38.50
CA GLU A 559 50.03 -12.42 37.28
C GLU A 559 50.15 -11.52 36.04
N ILE A 560 51.01 -11.93 35.10
CA ILE A 560 51.17 -11.32 33.79
C ILE A 560 50.24 -12.05 32.82
N ALA A 561 49.46 -11.30 32.06
CA ALA A 561 48.48 -11.85 31.13
C ALA A 561 49.13 -12.78 30.09
N ILE A 562 48.44 -13.88 29.73
CA ILE A 562 48.84 -14.80 28.67
C ILE A 562 48.10 -14.40 27.37
N PRO A 563 48.80 -13.93 26.32
CA PRO A 563 48.18 -13.49 25.05
C PRO A 563 47.39 -14.61 24.36
N GLY A 564 46.20 -14.27 23.83
CA GLY A 564 45.37 -15.15 22.99
C GLY A 564 44.09 -15.71 23.62
N GLN A 565 43.99 -15.81 24.95
CA GLN A 565 42.75 -16.26 25.61
C GLN A 565 41.64 -15.19 25.62
N ASP A 566 42.00 -13.92 25.79
CA ASP A 566 41.01 -12.84 25.94
C ASP A 566 40.35 -12.43 24.62
N SER A 567 41.10 -12.44 23.51
CA SER A 567 40.58 -12.06 22.19
C SER A 567 39.54 -13.05 21.64
N GLN A 568 39.76 -14.35 21.84
CA GLN A 568 38.80 -15.37 21.40
C GLN A 568 37.50 -15.33 22.23
N LYS A 569 37.63 -15.10 23.54
CA LYS A 569 36.48 -14.89 24.43
C LYS A 569 35.70 -13.64 24.03
N GLN A 570 36.39 -12.54 23.71
CA GLN A 570 35.77 -11.30 23.23
C GLN A 570 34.97 -11.50 21.93
N ILE A 571 35.51 -12.26 20.97
CA ILE A 571 34.81 -12.59 19.73
C ILE A 571 33.55 -13.43 20.01
N ALA A 572 33.64 -14.45 20.87
CA ALA A 572 32.50 -15.28 21.25
C ALA A 572 31.39 -14.48 21.97
N ASP A 573 31.77 -13.58 22.88
CA ASP A 573 30.83 -12.69 23.58
C ASP A 573 30.13 -11.72 22.62
N LEU A 574 30.86 -11.18 21.64
CA LEU A 574 30.30 -10.31 20.60
C LEU A 574 29.37 -11.06 19.65
N GLN A 575 29.68 -12.30 19.29
CA GLN A 575 28.79 -13.18 18.52
C GLN A 575 27.47 -13.43 19.27
N ALA A 576 27.54 -13.74 20.57
CA ALA A 576 26.35 -13.93 21.39
C ALA A 576 25.49 -12.65 21.48
N LYS A 577 26.12 -11.47 21.60
CA LYS A 577 25.41 -10.18 21.58
C LYS A 577 24.70 -9.91 20.25
N VAL A 578 25.33 -10.23 19.12
CA VAL A 578 24.70 -10.13 17.79
C VAL A 578 23.46 -11.03 17.72
N SER A 579 23.55 -12.29 18.17
CA SER A 579 22.41 -13.21 18.18
C SER A 579 21.25 -12.72 19.08
N GLN A 580 21.55 -12.15 20.24
CA GLN A 580 20.53 -11.56 21.12
C GLN A 580 19.87 -10.33 20.48
N ALA A 581 20.67 -9.41 19.92
CA ALA A 581 20.15 -8.22 19.26
C ALA A 581 19.27 -8.58 18.06
N GLN A 582 19.64 -9.60 17.28
CA GLN A 582 18.84 -10.11 16.17
C GLN A 582 17.48 -10.66 16.66
N SER A 583 17.50 -11.47 17.72
CA SER A 583 16.26 -12.03 18.31
C SER A 583 15.32 -10.92 18.80
N GLN A 584 15.88 -9.84 19.36
CA GLN A 584 15.11 -8.69 19.82
C GLN A 584 14.49 -7.90 18.65
N VAL A 585 15.22 -7.73 17.54
CA VAL A 585 14.70 -7.13 16.29
C VAL A 585 13.52 -7.96 15.75
N ASP A 586 13.62 -9.29 15.76
CA ASP A 586 12.57 -10.17 15.26
C ASP A 586 11.29 -10.05 16.11
N GLN A 587 11.42 -10.01 17.44
CA GLN A 587 10.29 -9.83 18.36
C GLN A 587 9.63 -8.45 18.22
N LEU A 588 10.43 -7.39 18.12
CA LEU A 588 9.93 -6.03 17.95
C LEU A 588 9.29 -5.83 16.56
N THR A 589 9.75 -6.53 15.54
CA THR A 589 9.11 -6.55 14.21
C THR A 589 7.69 -7.10 14.30
N LYS A 590 7.47 -8.21 15.02
CA LYS A 590 6.13 -8.76 15.25
C LYS A 590 5.24 -7.77 16.02
N THR A 591 5.81 -7.11 17.03
CA THR A 591 5.09 -6.13 17.86
C THR A 591 4.67 -4.91 17.04
N ALA A 592 5.57 -4.35 16.23
CA ALA A 592 5.28 -3.22 15.34
C ALA A 592 4.19 -3.56 14.31
N ASN A 593 4.27 -4.75 13.71
CA ASN A 593 3.25 -5.23 12.77
C ASN A 593 1.86 -5.37 13.43
N ALA A 594 1.79 -5.96 14.63
CA ALA A 594 0.53 -6.09 15.37
C ALA A 594 -0.07 -4.73 15.76
N ALA A 595 0.77 -3.77 16.18
CA ALA A 595 0.32 -2.41 16.49
C ALA A 595 -0.21 -1.68 15.24
N SER A 596 0.44 -1.84 14.10
CA SER A 596 0.00 -1.27 12.81
C SER A 596 -1.32 -1.87 12.31
N GLN A 597 -1.51 -3.18 12.45
CA GLN A 597 -2.78 -3.85 12.16
C GLN A 597 -3.90 -3.37 13.07
N THR A 598 -3.61 -3.21 14.37
CA THR A 598 -4.58 -2.67 15.35
C THR A 598 -5.00 -1.26 14.94
N LEU A 599 -4.06 -0.36 14.65
CA LEU A 599 -4.34 0.99 14.17
C LEU A 599 -5.25 1.00 12.94
N THR A 600 -4.96 0.13 11.97
CA THR A 600 -5.79 -0.01 10.75
C THR A 600 -7.21 -0.43 11.09
N ALA A 601 -7.37 -1.43 11.97
CA ALA A 601 -8.70 -1.90 12.39
C ALA A 601 -9.48 -0.82 13.14
N VAL A 602 -8.83 -0.02 14.00
CA VAL A 602 -9.52 1.06 14.74
C VAL A 602 -9.93 2.20 13.80
N LYS A 603 -9.10 2.54 12.80
CA LYS A 603 -9.46 3.52 11.74
C LYS A 603 -10.67 3.06 10.91
N ALA A 604 -10.74 1.78 10.57
CA ALA A 604 -11.90 1.22 9.86
C ALA A 604 -13.18 1.32 10.70
N LYS A 605 -13.12 0.98 12.00
CA LYS A 605 -14.28 1.14 12.91
C LYS A 605 -14.77 2.58 13.03
N LEU A 606 -13.85 3.56 13.04
CA LEU A 606 -14.22 4.99 13.05
C LEU A 606 -14.96 5.37 11.76
N ALA A 607 -14.49 4.92 10.61
CA ALA A 607 -15.14 5.18 9.32
C ALA A 607 -16.53 4.52 9.24
N ASP A 608 -16.66 3.28 9.70
CA ASP A 608 -17.95 2.58 9.76
C ASP A 608 -18.93 3.29 10.68
N LEU A 609 -18.48 3.77 11.85
CA LEU A 609 -19.30 4.54 12.77
C LEU A 609 -19.80 5.85 12.14
N GLN A 610 -18.92 6.60 11.46
CA GLN A 610 -19.29 7.83 10.74
C GLN A 610 -20.35 7.56 9.65
N LYS A 611 -20.18 6.48 8.90
CA LYS A 611 -21.15 6.05 7.89
C LYS A 611 -22.50 5.68 8.51
N ASN A 612 -22.50 4.89 9.59
CA ASN A 612 -23.73 4.47 10.27
C ASN A 612 -24.52 5.66 10.85
N ILE A 613 -23.83 6.67 11.40
CA ILE A 613 -24.47 7.90 11.87
C ILE A 613 -25.13 8.64 10.70
N THR A 614 -24.41 8.81 9.59
CA THR A 614 -24.93 9.47 8.38
C THR A 614 -26.14 8.73 7.80
N ASP A 615 -26.08 7.40 7.71
CA ASP A 615 -27.16 6.56 7.20
C ASP A 615 -28.42 6.65 8.09
N ALA A 616 -28.25 6.70 9.42
CA ALA A 616 -29.35 6.87 10.37
C ALA A 616 -30.01 8.25 10.24
N GLU A 617 -29.23 9.33 10.08
CA GLU A 617 -29.75 10.68 9.84
C GLU A 617 -30.52 10.77 8.52
N ASN A 618 -29.98 10.21 7.44
CA ASN A 618 -30.64 10.15 6.14
C ASN A 618 -31.95 9.36 6.20
N SER A 619 -31.96 8.22 6.89
CA SER A 619 -33.17 7.41 7.07
C SER A 619 -34.26 8.18 7.83
N TYR A 620 -33.90 8.89 8.89
CA TYR A 620 -34.82 9.75 9.63
C TYR A 620 -35.43 10.84 8.73
N GLN A 621 -34.61 11.54 7.94
CA GLN A 621 -35.10 12.58 7.03
C GLN A 621 -36.03 12.05 5.94
N GLN A 622 -35.73 10.88 5.37
CA GLN A 622 -36.61 10.23 4.39
C GLN A 622 -37.96 9.83 4.99
N GLN A 623 -37.96 9.27 6.20
CA GLN A 623 -39.20 8.89 6.89
C GLN A 623 -40.04 10.12 7.25
N LEU A 624 -39.40 11.21 7.71
CA LEU A 624 -40.09 12.47 7.98
C LEU A 624 -40.72 13.07 6.72
N ALA A 625 -39.99 13.08 5.60
CA ALA A 625 -40.50 13.53 4.31
C ALA A 625 -41.68 12.68 3.83
N ALA A 626 -41.61 11.35 3.97
CA ALA A 626 -42.69 10.45 3.60
C ALA A 626 -43.96 10.68 4.43
N ILE A 627 -43.82 10.92 5.74
CA ILE A 627 -44.94 11.31 6.62
C ILE A 627 -45.58 12.61 6.12
N ASN A 628 -44.78 13.67 5.89
CA ASN A 628 -45.28 14.96 5.42
C ASN A 628 -46.06 14.83 4.09
N THR A 629 -45.50 14.10 3.11
CA THR A 629 -46.14 13.88 1.81
C THR A 629 -47.48 13.14 1.96
N LYS A 630 -47.51 12.04 2.72
CA LYS A 630 -48.72 11.23 2.93
C LYS A 630 -49.88 12.08 3.47
N PHE A 631 -49.64 12.87 4.51
CA PHE A 631 -50.70 13.67 5.15
C PHE A 631 -51.06 14.93 4.35
N SER A 632 -50.12 15.49 3.58
CA SER A 632 -50.40 16.55 2.59
C SER A 632 -51.31 16.05 1.46
N ASP A 633 -51.03 14.87 0.90
CA ASP A 633 -51.86 14.25 -0.13
C ASP A 633 -53.26 13.92 0.40
N GLN A 634 -53.35 13.45 1.64
CA GLN A 634 -54.62 13.16 2.29
C GLN A 634 -55.45 14.43 2.52
N ALA A 635 -54.85 15.53 2.95
CA ALA A 635 -55.52 16.83 3.06
C ALA A 635 -56.02 17.34 1.70
N THR A 636 -55.25 17.12 0.63
CA THR A 636 -55.64 17.48 -0.74
C THR A 636 -56.83 16.66 -1.22
N LYS A 637 -56.85 15.36 -0.96
CA LYS A 637 -57.99 14.47 -1.28
C LYS A 637 -59.25 14.86 -0.50
N LEU A 638 -59.14 15.20 0.78
CA LEU A 638 -60.27 15.66 1.60
C LEU A 638 -60.90 16.94 1.02
N LYS A 639 -60.08 17.93 0.64
CA LYS A 639 -60.56 19.17 0.00
C LYS A 639 -61.22 18.90 -1.35
N ALA A 640 -60.60 18.09 -2.22
CA ALA A 640 -61.20 17.75 -3.51
C ALA A 640 -62.54 17.00 -3.36
N GLY A 641 -62.64 16.10 -2.39
CA GLY A 641 -63.88 15.38 -2.06
C GLY A 641 -64.98 16.32 -1.53
N HIS A 642 -64.62 17.29 -0.69
CA HIS A 642 -65.52 18.34 -0.24
C HIS A 642 -66.04 19.20 -1.39
N ASP A 643 -65.14 19.73 -2.23
CA ASP A 643 -65.51 20.62 -3.34
C ASP A 643 -66.43 19.92 -4.34
N THR A 644 -66.22 18.62 -4.56
CA THR A 644 -67.12 17.78 -5.37
C THR A 644 -68.52 17.70 -4.77
N LYS A 645 -68.64 17.50 -3.45
CA LYS A 645 -69.94 17.44 -2.75
C LYS A 645 -70.64 18.80 -2.74
N ILE A 646 -69.91 19.90 -2.50
CA ILE A 646 -70.46 21.26 -2.58
C ILE A 646 -70.95 21.57 -3.99
N LYS A 647 -70.19 21.20 -5.02
CA LYS A 647 -70.61 21.36 -6.42
C LYS A 647 -71.88 20.58 -6.72
N ALA A 648 -71.99 19.34 -6.24
CA ALA A 648 -73.20 18.54 -6.40
C ALA A 648 -74.42 19.17 -5.71
N GLU A 649 -74.25 19.66 -4.48
CA GLU A 649 -75.31 20.33 -3.72
C GLU A 649 -75.75 21.66 -4.37
N ASN A 650 -74.79 22.48 -4.82
CA ASN A 650 -75.07 23.71 -5.57
C ASN A 650 -75.83 23.43 -6.87
N ASN A 651 -75.42 22.41 -7.62
CA ASN A 651 -76.12 22.01 -8.85
C ASN A 651 -77.55 21.53 -8.54
N ALA A 652 -77.74 20.76 -7.47
CA ALA A 652 -79.06 20.27 -7.06
C ALA A 652 -79.98 21.42 -6.60
N TYR A 653 -79.46 22.36 -5.81
CA TYR A 653 -80.19 23.57 -5.42
C TYR A 653 -80.57 24.42 -6.64
N GLN A 654 -79.63 24.67 -7.55
CA GLN A 654 -79.91 25.44 -8.76
C GLN A 654 -80.98 24.76 -9.61
N ALA A 655 -80.89 23.44 -9.83
CA ALA A 655 -81.92 22.70 -10.54
C ALA A 655 -83.30 22.80 -9.86
N HIS A 656 -83.35 22.82 -8.53
CA HIS A 656 -84.60 22.98 -7.79
C HIS A 656 -85.17 24.40 -7.88
N VAL A 657 -84.32 25.43 -7.82
CA VAL A 657 -84.70 26.83 -8.04
C VAL A 657 -85.22 27.04 -9.46
N ASP A 658 -84.53 26.48 -10.45
CA ASP A 658 -84.94 26.54 -11.86
C ASP A 658 -86.29 25.85 -12.06
N GLN A 659 -86.50 24.69 -11.41
CA GLN A 659 -87.79 23.99 -11.43
C GLN A 659 -88.91 24.83 -10.79
N LEU A 660 -88.69 25.40 -9.60
CA LEU A 660 -89.69 26.23 -8.92
C LEU A 660 -90.02 27.51 -9.71
N SER A 661 -89.01 28.10 -10.35
CA SER A 661 -89.17 29.27 -11.22
C SER A 661 -89.95 28.93 -12.49
N SER A 662 -89.64 27.78 -13.11
CA SER A 662 -90.37 27.25 -14.26
C SER A 662 -91.82 26.93 -13.91
N ASP A 663 -92.07 26.30 -12.76
CA ASP A 663 -93.41 25.97 -12.26
C ASP A 663 -94.22 27.24 -11.96
N LEU A 664 -93.60 28.27 -11.36
CA LEU A 664 -94.23 29.57 -11.13
C LEU A 664 -94.59 30.25 -12.45
N GLN A 665 -93.65 30.30 -13.40
CA GLN A 665 -93.89 30.90 -14.70
C GLN A 665 -95.02 30.18 -15.45
N THR A 666 -95.05 28.84 -15.36
CA THR A 666 -96.09 27.99 -15.95
C THR A 666 -97.46 28.32 -15.35
N LYS A 667 -97.55 28.41 -14.02
CA LYS A 667 -98.81 28.74 -13.33
C LYS A 667 -99.26 30.18 -13.59
N LEU A 668 -98.34 31.15 -13.59
CA LEU A 668 -98.64 32.55 -13.92
C LEU A 668 -99.14 32.71 -15.36
N ASN A 669 -98.50 32.02 -16.30
CA ASN A 669 -98.93 32.00 -17.70
C ASN A 669 -100.32 31.37 -17.84
N ALA A 670 -100.59 30.27 -17.14
CA ALA A 670 -101.90 29.61 -17.13
C ALA A 670 -103.02 30.51 -16.58
N ILE A 671 -102.75 31.31 -15.53
CA ILE A 671 -103.73 32.25 -14.96
C ILE A 671 -103.95 33.45 -15.92
N LYS A 672 -102.89 34.02 -16.48
CA LYS A 672 -102.98 35.13 -17.45
C LYS A 672 -103.74 34.74 -18.72
N ALA A 673 -103.58 33.50 -19.16
CA ALA A 673 -104.20 32.94 -20.37
C ALA A 673 -105.68 32.58 -20.24
N GLN A 674 -106.32 32.78 -19.08
CA GLN A 674 -107.78 32.66 -18.97
C GLN A 674 -108.43 33.83 -19.74
N PRO A 675 -109.51 33.65 -20.52
CA PRO A 675 -110.14 34.75 -21.27
C PRO A 675 -111.00 35.65 -20.35
N GLU A 676 -111.02 36.97 -20.56
CA GLU A 676 -111.94 37.88 -19.84
C GLU A 676 -113.18 38.24 -20.67
N ASN A 677 -113.18 37.88 -21.96
CA ASN A 677 -114.32 37.97 -22.85
C ASN A 677 -114.14 37.03 -24.06
N THR A 678 -115.19 36.87 -24.86
CA THR A 678 -115.25 35.95 -25.99
C THR A 678 -114.27 36.31 -27.13
N ASP A 679 -113.98 37.60 -27.33
CA ASP A 679 -113.02 38.07 -28.35
C ASP A 679 -111.57 37.79 -27.93
N GLN A 680 -111.26 37.95 -26.64
CA GLN A 680 -109.98 37.53 -26.06
C GLN A 680 -109.83 36.01 -26.04
N LEU A 681 -110.90 35.25 -25.77
CA LEU A 681 -110.89 33.79 -25.90
C LEU A 681 -110.57 33.38 -27.34
N LYS A 682 -111.18 34.04 -28.33
CA LYS A 682 -110.89 33.79 -29.74
C LYS A 682 -109.45 34.14 -30.10
N ALA A 683 -108.95 35.30 -29.66
CA ALA A 683 -107.56 35.70 -29.88
C ALA A 683 -106.56 34.76 -29.19
N GLN A 684 -106.86 34.28 -27.98
CA GLN A 684 -106.06 33.30 -27.24
C GLN A 684 -106.05 31.93 -27.93
N LEU A 685 -107.17 31.50 -28.50
CA LEU A 685 -107.25 30.24 -29.27
C LEU A 685 -106.50 30.35 -30.60
N ASP A 686 -106.64 31.48 -31.31
CA ASP A 686 -105.88 31.76 -32.54
C ASP A 686 -104.36 31.84 -32.26
N GLN A 687 -103.97 32.44 -31.12
CA GLN A 687 -102.59 32.49 -30.66
C GLN A 687 -102.09 31.11 -30.19
N LYS A 688 -102.92 30.29 -29.54
CA LYS A 688 -102.61 28.90 -29.17
C LYS A 688 -102.41 28.03 -30.40
N LEU A 689 -103.16 28.27 -31.48
CA LEU A 689 -102.95 27.62 -32.77
C LEU A 689 -101.63 28.07 -33.43
N ALA A 690 -101.30 29.35 -33.35
CA ALA A 690 -99.99 29.86 -33.80
C ALA A 690 -98.83 29.29 -32.97
N GLN A 691 -99.01 29.15 -31.65
CA GLN A 691 -98.04 28.55 -30.74
C GLN A 691 -97.85 27.06 -31.03
N VAL A 692 -98.92 26.29 -31.29
CA VAL A 692 -98.79 24.88 -31.69
C VAL A 692 -98.00 24.73 -32.99
N LYS A 693 -98.16 25.66 -33.93
CA LYS A 693 -97.31 25.71 -35.13
C LYS A 693 -95.85 26.06 -34.80
N GLN A 694 -95.63 27.03 -33.93
CA GLN A 694 -94.29 27.47 -33.53
C GLN A 694 -93.54 26.43 -32.68
N ASP A 695 -94.23 25.74 -31.76
CA ASP A 695 -93.70 24.64 -30.94
C ASP A 695 -93.35 23.43 -31.82
N GLY A 696 -94.18 23.16 -32.83
CA GLY A 696 -93.88 22.16 -33.85
C GLY A 696 -92.58 22.51 -34.60
N GLN A 697 -92.41 23.77 -35.00
CA GLN A 697 -91.19 24.25 -35.64
C GLN A 697 -89.98 24.20 -34.70
N HIS A 698 -90.13 24.61 -33.44
CA HIS A 698 -89.05 24.57 -32.45
C HIS A 698 -88.59 23.14 -32.16
N LYS A 699 -89.51 22.15 -32.13
CA LYS A 699 -89.15 20.73 -32.01
C LYS A 699 -88.34 20.24 -33.21
N LEU A 700 -88.65 20.70 -34.43
CA LEU A 700 -87.85 20.42 -35.62
C LEU A 700 -86.46 21.09 -35.53
N ASP A 701 -86.39 22.33 -35.05
CA ASP A 701 -85.12 23.05 -34.87
C ASP A 701 -84.24 22.42 -33.77
N GLN A 702 -84.85 21.92 -32.69
CA GLN A 702 -84.16 21.16 -31.63
C GLN A 702 -83.64 19.82 -32.15
N LEU A 703 -84.42 19.10 -32.97
CA LEU A 703 -83.95 17.88 -33.64
C LEU A 703 -82.73 18.19 -34.53
N LYS A 704 -82.75 19.32 -35.25
CA LYS A 704 -81.64 19.77 -36.09
C LYS A 704 -80.39 20.10 -35.25
N GLN A 705 -80.53 20.87 -34.17
CA GLN A 705 -79.41 21.20 -33.28
C GLN A 705 -78.82 19.96 -32.60
N ALA A 706 -79.68 19.03 -32.13
CA ALA A 706 -79.23 17.78 -31.52
C ALA A 706 -78.48 16.90 -32.54
N HIS A 707 -78.95 16.87 -33.78
CA HIS A 707 -78.29 16.18 -34.89
C HIS A 707 -76.91 16.78 -35.19
N GLU A 708 -76.82 18.11 -35.36
CA GLU A 708 -75.55 18.81 -35.60
C GLU A 708 -74.54 18.58 -34.46
N ALA A 709 -75.01 18.61 -33.20
CA ALA A 709 -74.17 18.31 -32.04
C ALA A 709 -73.68 16.85 -32.01
N ARG A 710 -74.50 15.89 -32.43
CA ARG A 710 -74.10 14.47 -32.53
C ARG A 710 -73.10 14.23 -33.65
N LEU A 711 -73.26 14.88 -34.81
CA LEU A 711 -72.26 14.82 -35.89
C LEU A 711 -70.91 15.39 -35.42
N GLN A 712 -70.91 16.55 -34.74
CA GLN A 712 -69.70 17.11 -34.14
C GLN A 712 -69.07 16.16 -33.12
N LYS A 713 -69.91 15.50 -32.30
CA LYS A 713 -69.44 14.53 -31.30
C LYS A 713 -68.80 13.28 -31.95
N ILE A 714 -69.39 12.75 -33.02
CA ILE A 714 -68.85 11.62 -33.80
C ILE A 714 -67.46 11.99 -34.35
N GLN A 715 -67.32 13.17 -34.92
CA GLN A 715 -66.02 13.67 -35.40
C GLN A 715 -65.01 13.82 -34.27
N GLN A 716 -65.40 14.46 -33.16
CA GLN A 716 -64.52 14.68 -32.01
C GLN A 716 -64.04 13.37 -31.37
N ASP A 717 -64.91 12.36 -31.29
CA ASP A 717 -64.57 11.05 -30.71
C ASP A 717 -63.61 10.26 -31.63
N ALA A 718 -63.75 10.41 -32.96
CA ALA A 718 -62.78 9.88 -33.92
C ALA A 718 -61.41 10.53 -33.77
N GLU A 719 -61.35 11.87 -33.64
CA GLU A 719 -60.11 12.62 -33.42
C GLU A 719 -59.44 12.25 -32.10
N ASN A 720 -60.21 12.15 -31.00
CA ASN A 720 -59.71 11.73 -29.70
C ASN A 720 -59.13 10.31 -29.72
N THR A 721 -59.78 9.39 -30.44
CA THR A 721 -59.31 8.01 -30.61
C THR A 721 -57.96 7.96 -31.33
N LEU A 722 -57.79 8.77 -32.39
CA LEU A 722 -56.53 8.84 -33.14
C LEU A 722 -55.42 9.51 -32.33
N ALA A 723 -55.72 10.57 -31.59
CA ALA A 723 -54.76 11.25 -30.71
C ALA A 723 -54.25 10.31 -29.61
N ALA A 724 -55.14 9.57 -28.94
CA ALA A 724 -54.77 8.60 -27.92
C ALA A 724 -53.94 7.44 -28.49
N TYR A 725 -54.29 6.94 -29.68
CA TYR A 725 -53.53 5.88 -30.35
C TYR A 725 -52.13 6.34 -30.76
N LYS A 726 -52.01 7.56 -31.31
CA LYS A 726 -50.72 8.17 -31.64
C LYS A 726 -49.83 8.33 -30.41
N ALA A 727 -50.37 8.85 -29.31
CA ALA A 727 -49.61 9.04 -28.07
C ALA A 727 -49.03 7.71 -27.53
N ASN A 728 -49.79 6.61 -27.63
CA ASN A 728 -49.32 5.28 -27.24
C ASN A 728 -48.22 4.76 -28.16
N LEU A 729 -48.36 4.93 -29.49
CA LEU A 729 -47.32 4.53 -30.44
C LEU A 729 -46.01 5.33 -30.26
N ASP A 730 -46.12 6.64 -30.04
CA ASP A 730 -44.95 7.49 -29.79
C ASP A 730 -44.25 7.07 -28.49
N LYS A 731 -45.01 6.73 -27.44
CA LYS A 731 -44.47 6.21 -26.18
C LYS A 731 -43.74 4.87 -26.37
N ASP A 732 -44.32 3.93 -27.10
CA ASP A 732 -43.71 2.62 -27.38
C ASP A 732 -42.47 2.74 -28.28
N ALA A 733 -42.50 3.62 -29.27
CA ALA A 733 -41.35 3.93 -30.12
C ALA A 733 -40.21 4.54 -29.29
N GLN A 734 -40.51 5.50 -28.42
CA GLN A 734 -39.53 6.12 -27.54
C GLN A 734 -38.90 5.10 -26.58
N ALA A 735 -39.68 4.18 -26.03
CA ALA A 735 -39.16 3.12 -25.15
C ALA A 735 -38.19 2.18 -25.89
N LYS A 736 -38.53 1.77 -27.13
CA LYS A 736 -37.65 0.94 -27.96
C LYS A 736 -36.37 1.65 -28.38
N ILE A 737 -36.46 2.92 -28.75
CA ILE A 737 -35.30 3.76 -29.10
C ILE A 737 -34.38 3.95 -27.89
N THR A 738 -34.95 4.21 -26.71
CA THR A 738 -34.19 4.36 -25.46
C THR A 738 -33.45 3.07 -25.11
N LYS A 739 -34.10 1.91 -25.28
CA LYS A 739 -33.46 0.61 -25.07
C LYS A 739 -32.31 0.37 -26.07
N ALA A 740 -32.53 0.63 -27.35
CA ALA A 740 -31.48 0.47 -28.37
C ALA A 740 -30.28 1.40 -28.11
N GLN A 741 -30.52 2.62 -27.62
CA GLN A 741 -29.45 3.54 -27.19
C GLN A 741 -28.66 2.98 -26.01
N ALA A 742 -29.33 2.42 -25.00
CA ALA A 742 -28.66 1.83 -23.85
C ALA A 742 -27.81 0.60 -24.22
N ASP A 743 -28.33 -0.28 -25.09
CA ASP A 743 -27.60 -1.47 -25.58
C ASP A 743 -26.36 -1.08 -26.43
N HIS A 744 -26.50 0.00 -27.22
CA HIS A 744 -25.39 0.62 -27.96
C HIS A 744 -24.30 1.12 -27.01
N ASP A 745 -24.66 1.97 -26.05
CA ASP A 745 -23.72 2.62 -25.14
C ASP A 745 -22.98 1.59 -24.26
N ALA A 746 -23.68 0.52 -23.83
CA ALA A 746 -23.06 -0.59 -23.13
C ALA A 746 -22.01 -1.33 -23.98
N SER A 747 -22.27 -1.51 -25.28
CA SER A 747 -21.34 -2.16 -26.22
C SER A 747 -20.11 -1.29 -26.48
N VAL A 748 -20.29 0.02 -26.66
CA VAL A 748 -19.18 0.98 -26.79
C VAL A 748 -18.32 0.99 -25.51
N LYS A 749 -18.97 1.01 -24.33
CA LYS A 749 -18.26 0.94 -23.05
C LYS A 749 -17.40 -0.32 -22.94
N ALA A 750 -17.92 -1.49 -23.32
CA ALA A 750 -17.17 -2.75 -23.27
C ALA A 750 -15.92 -2.74 -24.16
N LEU A 751 -15.98 -2.11 -25.34
CA LEU A 751 -14.81 -1.95 -26.23
C LEU A 751 -13.72 -1.06 -25.59
N ASN A 752 -14.13 0.04 -24.95
CA ASN A 752 -13.21 0.94 -24.25
C ASN A 752 -12.58 0.29 -23.00
N ASP A 753 -13.37 -0.49 -22.25
CA ASP A 753 -12.88 -1.25 -21.10
C ASP A 753 -11.82 -2.28 -21.54
N ASN A 754 -12.04 -3.00 -22.64
CA ASN A 754 -11.07 -3.95 -23.22
C ASN A 754 -9.76 -3.26 -23.63
N TYR A 755 -9.82 -2.09 -24.25
CA TYR A 755 -8.62 -1.29 -24.57
C TYR A 755 -7.83 -0.92 -23.32
N THR A 756 -8.52 -0.43 -22.29
CA THR A 756 -7.92 -0.08 -21.00
C THR A 756 -7.26 -1.28 -20.33
N GLN A 757 -7.90 -2.45 -20.39
CA GLN A 757 -7.36 -3.68 -19.81
C GLN A 757 -6.08 -4.14 -20.53
N LEU A 758 -6.08 -4.14 -21.88
CA LEU A 758 -4.88 -4.50 -22.64
C LEU A 758 -3.74 -3.50 -22.38
N LYS A 759 -4.03 -2.20 -22.32
CA LYS A 759 -3.04 -1.18 -21.99
C LYS A 759 -2.35 -1.47 -20.65
N ASN A 760 -3.14 -1.72 -19.60
CA ASN A 760 -2.60 -2.00 -18.27
C ASN A 760 -1.74 -3.28 -18.25
N GLN A 761 -2.12 -4.30 -19.02
CA GLN A 761 -1.32 -5.53 -19.14
C GLN A 761 0.02 -5.29 -19.84
N LEU A 762 0.04 -4.51 -20.92
CA LEU A 762 1.26 -4.19 -21.66
C LEU A 762 2.19 -3.28 -20.85
N ASP A 763 1.64 -2.28 -20.14
CA ASP A 763 2.40 -1.43 -19.21
C ASP A 763 3.07 -2.25 -18.11
N ALA A 764 2.35 -3.23 -17.53
CA ALA A 764 2.90 -4.13 -16.50
C ALA A 764 4.01 -5.04 -17.06
N GLN A 765 3.87 -5.55 -18.29
CA GLN A 765 4.91 -6.34 -18.95
C GLN A 765 6.17 -5.50 -19.22
N GLN A 766 6.00 -4.26 -19.67
CA GLN A 766 7.12 -3.32 -19.89
C GLN A 766 7.86 -3.02 -18.58
N ALA A 767 7.12 -2.73 -17.50
CA ALA A 767 7.70 -2.46 -16.19
C ALA A 767 8.48 -3.67 -15.64
N LYS A 768 7.97 -4.88 -15.86
CA LYS A 768 8.66 -6.12 -15.46
C LYS A 768 9.96 -6.32 -16.24
N LEU A 769 9.96 -6.11 -17.56
CA LEU A 769 11.15 -6.22 -18.40
C LEU A 769 12.26 -5.28 -17.91
N ILE A 770 11.94 -4.01 -17.67
CA ILE A 770 12.90 -3.01 -17.15
C ILE A 770 13.47 -3.44 -15.79
N SER A 771 12.62 -3.98 -14.91
CA SER A 771 13.06 -4.47 -13.59
C SER A 771 13.98 -5.68 -13.69
N ASP A 772 13.69 -6.63 -14.58
CA ASP A 772 14.50 -7.82 -14.80
C ASP A 772 15.87 -7.43 -15.41
N ASP A 773 15.88 -6.51 -16.38
CA ASP A 773 17.09 -6.00 -17.03
C ASP A 773 17.97 -5.24 -16.02
N GLN A 774 17.39 -4.40 -15.15
CA GLN A 774 18.12 -3.73 -14.09
C GLN A 774 18.76 -4.72 -13.10
N THR A 775 18.06 -5.82 -12.80
CA THR A 775 18.58 -6.87 -11.92
C THR A 775 19.78 -7.58 -12.54
N GLN A 776 19.69 -7.93 -13.83
CA GLN A 776 20.81 -8.53 -14.57
C GLN A 776 22.02 -7.60 -14.66
N TYR A 777 21.78 -6.29 -14.90
CA TYR A 777 22.84 -5.29 -14.93
C TYR A 777 23.59 -5.22 -13.60
N ASN A 778 22.86 -5.14 -12.48
CA ASN A 778 23.46 -5.07 -11.14
C ASN A 778 24.26 -6.35 -10.80
N ALA A 779 23.76 -7.52 -11.21
CA ALA A 779 24.46 -8.79 -11.03
C ALA A 779 25.78 -8.85 -11.82
N LEU A 780 25.78 -8.40 -13.08
CA LEU A 780 27.00 -8.33 -13.88
C LEU A 780 27.98 -7.30 -13.30
N ALA A 781 27.50 -6.12 -12.88
CA ALA A 781 28.34 -5.10 -12.26
C ALA A 781 29.06 -5.60 -11.02
N THR A 782 28.35 -6.32 -10.15
CA THR A 782 28.92 -6.94 -8.94
C THR A 782 30.02 -7.94 -9.30
N LYS A 783 29.73 -8.87 -10.23
CA LYS A 783 30.70 -9.87 -10.67
C LYS A 783 31.97 -9.24 -11.26
N LEU A 784 31.82 -8.20 -12.07
CA LEU A 784 32.95 -7.53 -12.71
C LEU A 784 33.79 -6.73 -11.70
N ASP A 785 33.17 -6.15 -10.67
CA ASP A 785 33.87 -5.47 -9.58
C ASP A 785 34.67 -6.46 -8.72
N ASP A 786 34.11 -7.65 -8.45
CA ASP A 786 34.82 -8.74 -7.78
C ASP A 786 36.04 -9.20 -8.59
N GLU A 787 35.89 -9.42 -9.90
CA GLU A 787 37.00 -9.79 -10.80
C GLU A 787 38.09 -8.70 -10.87
N LEU A 788 37.69 -7.42 -10.88
CA LEU A 788 38.63 -6.29 -10.87
C LEU A 788 39.39 -6.21 -9.55
N THR A 789 38.71 -6.49 -8.43
CA THR A 789 39.29 -6.55 -7.09
C THR A 789 40.31 -7.69 -6.99
N VAL A 790 39.97 -8.88 -7.49
CA VAL A 790 40.91 -10.01 -7.58
C VAL A 790 42.15 -9.65 -8.39
N LEU A 791 41.98 -9.00 -9.55
CA LEU A 791 43.12 -8.58 -10.37
C LEU A 791 43.99 -7.53 -9.65
N LYS A 792 43.38 -6.50 -9.04
CA LYS A 792 44.10 -5.48 -8.25
C LYS A 792 44.99 -6.12 -7.19
N ASN A 793 44.46 -7.14 -6.50
CA ASN A 793 45.18 -7.88 -5.46
C ASN A 793 46.31 -8.77 -6.02
N GLN A 794 46.28 -9.15 -7.30
CA GLN A 794 47.29 -9.98 -7.95
C GLN A 794 48.45 -9.19 -8.56
N VAL A 795 48.18 -8.03 -9.17
CA VAL A 795 49.20 -7.31 -9.96
C VAL A 795 49.88 -6.17 -9.21
N LEU A 796 49.26 -5.61 -8.16
CA LEU A 796 49.91 -4.60 -7.31
C LEU A 796 50.72 -5.30 -6.21
N PRO A 797 52.03 -5.02 -6.05
CA PRO A 797 52.79 -5.53 -4.92
C PRO A 797 52.25 -4.93 -3.60
N LYS A 798 52.19 -5.75 -2.54
CA LYS A 798 51.97 -5.26 -1.17
C LYS A 798 53.02 -4.17 -0.87
N PRO A 799 52.64 -2.98 -0.37
CA PRO A 799 53.62 -1.95 -0.04
C PRO A 799 54.41 -2.36 1.21
N SER A 800 55.74 -2.32 1.08
CA SER A 800 56.63 -1.99 2.19
C SER A 800 56.48 -0.50 2.50
N ASP A 801 56.38 -0.19 3.78
CA ASP A 801 56.29 1.17 4.33
C ASP A 801 57.44 2.07 3.85
N HIS A 802 57.14 3.32 3.48
CA HIS A 802 57.95 4.48 3.87
C HIS A 802 57.13 5.78 3.77
N GLN A 803 57.08 6.50 4.90
CA GLN A 803 56.58 7.86 5.06
C GLN A 803 57.45 8.89 4.31
N THR A 804 56.88 9.97 3.76
CA THR A 804 57.07 11.38 4.24
C THR A 804 56.59 12.48 3.25
N ALA A 805 55.86 13.44 3.83
CA ALA A 805 55.87 14.91 3.65
C ALA A 805 55.55 15.64 2.31
N GLN A 806 54.46 16.43 2.38
CA GLN A 806 54.28 17.86 1.99
C GLN A 806 54.80 18.39 0.62
N ASN A 807 53.91 18.88 -0.26
CA ASN A 807 53.56 20.32 -0.43
C ASN A 807 52.61 20.58 -1.65
N LYS A 808 51.64 21.50 -1.45
CA LYS A 808 51.19 22.64 -2.32
C LYS A 808 51.47 22.61 -3.84
N GLN A 809 50.63 23.01 -4.81
CA GLN A 809 49.44 23.88 -4.87
C GLN A 809 48.99 24.02 -6.37
N VAL A 810 47.66 23.97 -6.66
CA VAL A 810 46.84 24.70 -7.70
C VAL A 810 47.19 24.49 -9.20
N VAL A 811 46.25 24.16 -10.11
CA VAL A 811 45.33 25.08 -10.85
C VAL A 811 44.11 24.33 -11.47
N ALA A 812 42.92 24.83 -11.12
CA ALA A 812 41.65 25.04 -11.87
C ALA A 812 41.02 24.00 -12.81
N GLY A 813 39.69 23.81 -12.64
CA GLY A 813 38.80 23.41 -13.75
C GLY A 813 37.45 22.80 -13.40
N ASN A 814 36.54 23.59 -12.81
CA ASN A 814 35.08 23.48 -12.83
C ASN A 814 34.36 22.33 -12.08
N THR A 815 33.65 22.80 -11.05
CA THR A 815 32.45 22.26 -10.40
C THR A 815 31.37 21.82 -11.39
N ASP A 816 30.78 20.65 -11.15
CA ASP A 816 29.33 20.50 -11.04
C ASP A 816 28.98 19.33 -10.11
N THR A 817 28.42 19.69 -8.96
CA THR A 817 27.74 18.82 -8.02
C THR A 817 26.40 18.40 -8.61
N VAL A 818 26.20 17.11 -8.88
CA VAL A 818 24.86 16.56 -9.07
C VAL A 818 24.43 15.93 -7.74
N ALA A 819 23.56 16.65 -7.04
CA ALA A 819 22.73 16.07 -6.01
C ALA A 819 21.74 15.10 -6.68
N LEU A 820 21.65 13.88 -6.14
CA LEU A 820 20.55 12.96 -6.44
C LEU A 820 19.25 13.59 -5.94
N ASP A 821 18.31 13.88 -6.86
CA ASP A 821 16.90 14.03 -6.50
C ASP A 821 16.15 12.72 -6.76
N ASN A 822 15.22 12.42 -5.85
CA ASN A 822 14.29 11.30 -5.93
C ASN A 822 13.12 11.67 -6.84
N SER A 823 13.32 11.70 -8.14
CA SER A 823 12.21 11.65 -9.10
C SER A 823 12.61 10.98 -10.41
N GLY A 824 12.49 9.65 -10.44
CA GLY A 824 12.70 8.85 -11.65
C GLY A 824 11.78 9.29 -12.78
N LYS A 825 12.29 10.13 -13.69
CA LYS A 825 11.74 10.33 -15.03
C LYS A 825 12.84 10.73 -16.01
N THR A 826 13.28 9.77 -16.82
CA THR A 826 14.18 10.01 -17.95
C THR A 826 13.38 10.58 -19.13
N THR A 827 13.81 11.71 -19.69
CA THR A 827 13.41 12.16 -21.03
C THR A 827 14.68 12.28 -21.86
N VAL A 828 14.76 11.54 -22.96
CA VAL A 828 15.84 11.62 -23.95
C VAL A 828 15.63 12.87 -24.81
N VAL A 829 16.67 13.68 -24.99
CA VAL A 829 16.74 14.73 -26.02
C VAL A 829 17.93 14.42 -26.94
N LEU A 830 17.63 14.23 -28.23
CA LEU A 830 18.58 14.14 -29.34
C LEU A 830 19.04 15.54 -29.78
N PRO A 831 20.31 15.76 -30.20
CA PRO A 831 20.74 17.02 -30.80
C PRO A 831 20.52 17.05 -32.33
N SER A 832 19.64 17.99 -32.71
CA SER A 832 19.64 18.93 -33.85
C SER A 832 20.32 18.63 -35.21
N GLY A 833 19.56 18.88 -36.29
CA GLY A 833 20.03 19.20 -37.64
C GLY A 833 19.00 19.95 -38.50
N GLU A 834 18.91 21.28 -38.29
CA GLU A 834 18.45 22.38 -39.16
C GLU A 834 17.04 22.47 -39.82
N LYS A 835 16.29 23.50 -39.32
CA LYS A 835 15.58 24.62 -40.02
C LYS A 835 14.50 24.28 -41.09
N LYS A 836 13.29 24.83 -41.07
CA LYS A 836 12.88 26.22 -40.75
C LYS A 836 11.35 26.34 -40.61
N SER A 837 10.95 27.26 -39.73
CA SER A 837 9.74 28.11 -39.75
C SER A 837 8.47 27.72 -38.96
N ALA A 838 8.19 28.65 -38.04
CA ALA A 838 6.91 29.14 -37.53
C ALA A 838 6.27 28.47 -36.29
N VAL A 839 6.60 29.04 -35.12
CA VAL A 839 5.69 29.78 -34.19
C VAL A 839 4.43 29.02 -33.72
N MET A 840 4.03 28.95 -32.45
CA MET A 840 4.47 29.37 -31.11
C MET A 840 3.34 28.83 -30.21
N THR A 841 3.59 27.83 -29.36
CA THR A 841 3.60 27.93 -27.87
C THR A 841 2.54 28.90 -27.31
N THR A 842 1.71 28.56 -26.32
CA THR A 842 1.99 28.00 -24.99
C THR A 842 0.66 27.57 -24.36
N ASN A 843 0.57 26.48 -23.59
CA ASN A 843 0.80 26.43 -22.13
C ASN A 843 0.10 27.59 -21.38
N ASP A 844 -0.59 27.38 -20.26
CA ASP A 844 0.00 26.74 -19.10
C ASP A 844 -1.04 26.24 -18.06
N LYS A 845 -0.45 25.57 -17.08
CA LYS A 845 -0.95 24.69 -16.02
C LYS A 845 -1.94 25.27 -15.00
N ARG A 846 -2.68 24.32 -14.39
CA ARG A 846 -2.99 24.10 -12.94
C ARG A 846 -2.52 25.20 -11.97
N ALA A 847 -3.22 25.55 -10.90
CA ALA A 847 -4.42 25.04 -10.23
C ALA A 847 -4.87 26.13 -9.23
N GLU A 848 -6.16 26.20 -8.89
CA GLU A 848 -6.60 26.48 -7.52
C GLU A 848 -8.11 26.24 -7.38
N VAL A 849 -8.50 25.90 -6.16
CA VAL A 849 -9.81 25.42 -5.72
C VAL A 849 -10.62 26.60 -5.14
N GLU A 850 -11.94 26.39 -5.08
CA GLU A 850 -12.95 27.09 -4.26
C GLU A 850 -13.77 28.23 -4.88
N THR A 851 -15.01 27.84 -5.20
CA THR A 851 -16.32 28.42 -4.85
C THR A 851 -16.63 29.92 -4.99
N MET A 852 -17.84 30.09 -5.53
CA MET A 852 -18.86 31.13 -5.26
C MET A 852 -18.97 32.36 -6.18
N THR A 853 -20.07 32.29 -6.95
CA THR A 853 -21.12 33.31 -7.07
C THR A 853 -20.85 34.53 -7.95
N ASN A 854 -21.56 34.51 -9.08
CA ASN A 854 -22.21 35.63 -9.76
C ASN A 854 -21.99 37.01 -9.13
N LEU A 855 -21.48 37.96 -9.92
CA LEU A 855 -22.13 39.25 -10.10
C LEU A 855 -21.70 39.94 -11.40
N VAL A 856 -22.72 40.21 -12.20
CA VAL A 856 -22.88 41.23 -13.22
C VAL A 856 -22.11 42.52 -12.93
N GLN A 857 -21.42 43.07 -13.94
CA GLN A 857 -21.47 44.48 -14.38
C GLN A 857 -20.32 44.74 -15.37
N THR A 858 -20.61 44.79 -16.67
CA THR A 858 -20.98 45.98 -17.46
C THR A 858 -19.81 46.91 -17.80
N THR A 859 -19.90 47.40 -19.04
CA THR A 859 -19.49 48.73 -19.51
C THR A 859 -17.98 48.96 -19.68
N LYS A 860 -17.48 49.56 -20.77
CA LYS A 860 -18.10 50.25 -21.90
C LYS A 860 -17.00 50.72 -22.87
N ASN A 861 -17.43 50.98 -24.10
CA ASN A 861 -17.04 52.10 -24.99
C ASN A 861 -15.71 51.94 -25.76
N ASN A 862 -15.77 51.79 -27.10
CA ASN A 862 -16.08 52.78 -28.17
C ASN A 862 -14.74 53.24 -28.78
N GLU A 863 -14.53 53.39 -30.09
CA GLU A 863 -15.47 53.73 -31.16
C GLU A 863 -14.78 53.62 -32.55
N ASN A 864 -15.62 53.61 -33.59
CA ASN A 864 -15.43 54.11 -34.97
C ASN A 864 -14.97 53.16 -36.10
N GLY A 865 -15.82 53.10 -37.17
CA GLY A 865 -15.36 52.74 -38.51
C GLY A 865 -16.32 52.11 -39.54
N THR A 866 -17.57 52.61 -39.68
CA THR A 866 -18.41 52.65 -40.92
C THR A 866 -18.60 51.40 -41.83
N LEU A 867 -19.89 51.05 -42.00
CA LEU A 867 -20.54 50.11 -42.94
C LEU A 867 -20.63 50.65 -44.39
N PRO A 868 -21.00 49.81 -45.38
CA PRO A 868 -21.94 50.21 -46.43
C PRO A 868 -23.37 49.76 -46.13
N GLN A 869 -24.31 50.69 -46.34
CA GLN A 869 -25.75 50.48 -46.44
C GLN A 869 -26.12 49.82 -47.77
N THR A 870 -27.12 48.94 -47.75
CA THR A 870 -28.25 49.00 -48.68
C THR A 870 -29.54 49.03 -47.87
N GLY A 871 -30.37 50.04 -48.15
CA GLY A 871 -31.58 50.38 -47.41
C GLY A 871 -32.83 49.67 -47.94
N ASN A 872 -33.77 49.51 -47.00
CA ASN A 872 -35.17 49.11 -47.15
C ASN A 872 -36.06 50.35 -47.43
N SER A 873 -37.19 50.23 -48.14
CA SER A 873 -38.54 50.60 -47.66
C SER A 873 -39.67 50.58 -48.72
N ASN A 874 -40.69 49.75 -48.43
CA ASN A 874 -42.15 49.90 -48.57
C ASN A 874 -42.80 50.93 -49.51
N SER A 875 -43.80 50.46 -50.28
CA SER A 875 -44.98 51.19 -50.84
C SER A 875 -46.03 50.13 -51.27
N ALA A 876 -47.20 49.97 -50.65
CA ALA A 876 -48.48 50.68 -50.86
C ALA A 876 -49.20 50.40 -52.22
N ALA A 877 -50.33 49.66 -52.18
CA ALA A 877 -51.51 49.75 -53.09
C ALA A 877 -52.62 48.76 -52.61
N ILE A 878 -53.79 49.21 -52.07
CA ILE A 878 -55.08 49.47 -52.77
C ILE A 878 -55.79 48.12 -53.13
N ILE A 879 -57.03 47.73 -52.77
CA ILE A 879 -58.31 48.40 -52.40
C ILE A 879 -59.29 47.35 -51.76
N ALA A 880 -60.06 47.79 -50.74
CA ALA A 880 -61.50 47.53 -50.40
C ALA A 880 -62.11 46.09 -50.35
N LEU A 881 -63.14 45.73 -49.55
CA LEU A 881 -64.12 46.45 -48.71
C LEU A 881 -64.87 45.43 -47.81
N GLY A 882 -65.16 45.83 -46.57
CA GLY A 882 -66.42 45.54 -45.84
C GLY A 882 -66.47 44.32 -44.89
N ALA A 883 -66.97 44.40 -43.65
CA ALA A 883 -67.33 45.46 -42.69
C ALA A 883 -67.79 44.78 -41.39
N LEU A 884 -67.91 45.60 -40.33
CA LEU A 884 -68.63 45.43 -39.04
C LEU A 884 -67.80 44.90 -37.85
N THR A 885 -67.19 45.78 -37.03
CA THR A 885 -67.72 46.54 -35.85
C THR A 885 -67.95 45.64 -34.62
N SER A 886 -67.56 45.94 -33.38
CA SER A 886 -67.38 47.22 -32.65
C SER A 886 -66.78 46.87 -31.26
N MET A 887 -65.71 47.55 -30.82
CA MET A 887 -65.65 48.64 -29.81
C MET A 887 -65.73 48.23 -28.32
N PHE A 888 -64.92 48.95 -27.52
CA PHE A 888 -64.82 49.06 -26.05
C PHE A 888 -64.14 47.88 -25.32
N GLY A 889 -63.22 48.09 -24.37
CA GLY A 889 -62.75 49.30 -23.73
C GLY A 889 -61.57 49.03 -22.79
N LEU A 890 -60.83 50.10 -22.48
CA LEU A 890 -59.82 50.17 -21.43
C LEU A 890 -60.40 49.73 -20.08
N GLY A 891 -59.62 48.94 -19.33
CA GLY A 891 -59.92 48.53 -17.96
C GLY A 891 -58.67 48.44 -17.11
N LEU A 892 -58.12 49.61 -16.74
CA LEU A 892 -57.27 49.76 -15.56
C LEU A 892 -58.13 49.54 -14.31
N VAL A 893 -57.76 48.61 -13.44
CA VAL A 893 -58.33 48.49 -12.09
C VAL A 893 -57.22 48.78 -11.08
N THR A 894 -57.37 49.90 -10.38
CA THR A 894 -56.87 50.06 -9.02
C THR A 894 -58.06 50.22 -8.07
N LYS A 895 -57.84 49.69 -6.86
CA LYS A 895 -58.78 49.32 -5.80
C LYS A 895 -59.46 50.47 -5.05
N LYS A 896 -60.49 50.05 -4.30
CA LYS A 896 -61.11 50.58 -3.06
C LYS A 896 -62.47 51.25 -3.31
N LYS A 897 -63.54 51.05 -2.53
CA LYS A 897 -63.82 50.35 -1.25
C LYS A 897 -65.35 50.45 -1.03
N GLU A 898 -65.90 49.56 -0.18
CA GLU A 898 -67.16 49.73 0.61
C GLU A 898 -68.46 49.75 -0.23
N TRP A 899 -69.50 48.94 -0.04
CA TRP A 899 -70.03 48.09 1.03
C TRP A 899 -70.49 46.74 0.47
#